data_AF-A0A6A3ZSF9-F1
#
_entry.id   AF-A0A6A3ZSF9-F1
#
_cell.length_a   1.000
_cell.length_b   1.000
_cell.length_c   1.000
_cell.angle_alpha   90.00
_cell.angle_beta   90.00
_cell.angle_gamma   90.00
#
_symmetry.space_group_name_H-M   'P 1'
#
loop_
_entity.id
_entity.type
_entity.pdbx_description
1 polymer ?
#
loop_
_entity_poly.entity_id
_entity_poly.type
_entity_poly.pdbx_seq_one_letter_code
_entity_poly.pdbx_strand_id
1 'polypeptide(L)'
;MAWQKAVKPSLLTFLELKKHLIVPVAFVVPHGDEAWPRVAWGYPLGKHAMWLRKKWREGGDRIDPTQRKELDEMPFAWDPIQYKWDRFVLPALRRFYELNGHTDVAREFVIPKTSAEWPEHLWGQRLGFKVMNIRKRGDFAKQVEADKDELERVHFCHDSTLYERNWREKVIPALRVFRQEFGHCNVSSGFTVPSHLPWPEAAWEMNLGYIVQMTRGGSISGNQHKRELEELGFVWDFYEFEWSERIMPALEIFHRLEGHCRVPNSFVVPSDDNWLKVSWDLKLGNVISGIRSKGCYSTQISRDKTRLEELGFVWDFYEFEWSERIMPALETFHRLEGHCRVPNSFVVPSDDNWLKVSWDLKLGNVVRGIRSKGSYSTQISRDKTRLEELGFVWDFYEYEWSERVMPALESFHRLEGHCRVPKSFVVPSDDNWPIALWGLKVGNVVSGIRSKGSYSTQISRDKTRLKELGFVWDFYEYEWSERIMPALETFHRLEGHCRVPKSFVVPSDENWPIALWGLKIGNVVSGIRSKGSYSTQISRDKTRLEELGFVWDFYEFEWSERIMPALETFHRLEGHCRVPNSFVVPSDDNWLKVSWDLKLGNVVRGIRSKGSYSTQISRDKTRLEELGFVWDFNEYEWSERVMPALESFHRLEGHCRVPKSFVVPSDENWPIALWGLKIGNVVSGIRSKGCYSTQISRNRTRLEELGFQFRKP
;
A
#
# COMPACT_ATOMS: atom_id res chain seq x y z
N MET A 1 -40.61 79.60 -5.40
CA MET A 1 -39.69 79.43 -4.23
C MET A 1 -39.10 78.02 -4.10
N ALA A 2 -39.83 76.93 -4.40
CA ALA A 2 -39.33 75.56 -4.19
C ALA A 2 -38.10 75.17 -5.05
N TRP A 3 -37.96 75.74 -6.26
CA TRP A 3 -36.84 75.43 -7.17
C TRP A 3 -35.47 75.80 -6.59
N GLN A 4 -35.25 77.07 -6.26
CA GLN A 4 -33.97 77.57 -5.76
C GLN A 4 -33.63 77.08 -4.34
N LYS A 5 -34.65 76.80 -3.51
CA LYS A 5 -34.43 76.39 -2.11
C LYS A 5 -34.27 74.87 -1.94
N ALA A 6 -35.00 74.05 -2.70
CA ALA A 6 -35.05 72.60 -2.48
C ALA A 6 -34.61 71.79 -3.70
N VAL A 7 -35.13 72.08 -4.91
CA VAL A 7 -34.91 71.21 -6.08
C VAL A 7 -33.50 71.34 -6.65
N LYS A 8 -33.06 72.55 -7.01
CA LYS A 8 -31.73 72.80 -7.60
C LYS A 8 -30.59 72.38 -6.66
N PRO A 9 -30.59 72.74 -5.36
CA PRO A 9 -29.56 72.26 -4.44
C PRO A 9 -29.57 70.74 -4.27
N SER A 10 -30.73 70.09 -4.25
CA SER A 10 -30.80 68.63 -4.19
C SER A 10 -30.28 67.94 -5.45
N LEU A 11 -30.47 68.53 -6.64
CA LEU A 11 -29.87 68.02 -7.87
C LEU A 11 -28.34 68.16 -7.85
N LEU A 12 -27.81 69.28 -7.36
CA LEU A 12 -26.37 69.47 -7.21
C LEU A 12 -25.75 68.48 -6.22
N THR A 13 -26.37 68.29 -5.05
CA THR A 13 -25.97 67.24 -4.10
C THR A 13 -26.03 65.85 -4.73
N PHE A 14 -27.10 65.54 -5.49
CA PHE A 14 -27.21 64.26 -6.18
C PHE A 14 -26.08 64.07 -7.20
N LEU A 15 -25.75 65.11 -7.97
CA LEU A 15 -24.65 65.09 -8.94
C LEU A 15 -23.30 64.91 -8.24
N GLU A 16 -23.06 65.56 -7.11
CA GLU A 16 -21.81 65.43 -6.37
C GLU A 16 -21.62 64.01 -5.81
N LEU A 17 -22.68 63.43 -5.23
CA LEU A 17 -22.65 62.10 -4.61
C LEU A 17 -22.69 60.95 -5.63
N LYS A 18 -23.45 61.09 -6.72
CA LYS A 18 -23.66 60.02 -7.71
C LYS A 18 -22.85 60.23 -8.99
N LYS A 19 -22.18 61.37 -9.16
CA LYS A 19 -21.38 61.76 -10.34
C LYS A 19 -22.18 61.81 -11.66
N HIS A 20 -23.51 61.73 -11.59
CA HIS A 20 -24.43 61.82 -12.73
C HIS A 20 -25.83 62.30 -12.28
N LEU A 21 -26.64 62.85 -13.20
CA LEU A 21 -28.01 63.32 -12.92
C LEU A 21 -29.10 62.41 -13.50
N ILE A 22 -28.93 61.09 -13.31
CA ILE A 22 -29.97 60.11 -13.60
C ILE A 22 -30.70 59.81 -12.29
N VAL A 23 -31.55 60.73 -11.87
CA VAL A 23 -32.33 60.57 -10.64
C VAL A 23 -33.39 59.47 -10.85
N PRO A 24 -33.36 58.36 -10.06
CA PRO A 24 -34.37 57.31 -10.10
C PRO A 24 -35.76 57.86 -9.74
N VAL A 25 -36.82 57.37 -10.37
CA VAL A 25 -38.19 57.87 -10.12
C VAL A 25 -38.61 57.71 -8.66
N ALA A 26 -38.18 56.63 -8.01
CA ALA A 26 -38.46 56.33 -6.61
C ALA A 26 -37.59 57.13 -5.62
N PHE A 27 -36.62 57.91 -6.11
CA PHE A 27 -35.70 58.62 -5.22
C PHE A 27 -36.40 59.74 -4.46
N VAL A 28 -36.32 59.65 -3.14
CA VAL A 28 -36.76 60.66 -2.19
C VAL A 28 -35.53 61.09 -1.40
N VAL A 29 -35.37 62.39 -1.21
CA VAL A 29 -34.23 62.93 -0.44
C VAL A 29 -34.29 62.37 1.00
N PRO A 30 -33.21 61.73 1.50
CA PRO A 30 -33.21 61.13 2.83
C PRO A 30 -33.48 62.14 3.95
N HIS A 31 -34.18 61.70 5.00
CA HIS A 31 -34.32 62.49 6.22
C HIS A 31 -33.08 62.34 7.10
N GLY A 32 -32.59 63.45 7.67
CA GLY A 32 -31.49 63.43 8.64
C GLY A 32 -30.08 63.36 8.04
N ASP A 33 -29.94 63.31 6.71
CA ASP A 33 -28.65 63.31 6.03
C ASP A 33 -28.20 64.76 5.75
N GLU A 34 -27.12 65.19 6.41
CA GLU A 34 -26.59 66.55 6.34
C GLU A 34 -25.98 66.89 4.97
N ALA A 35 -25.70 65.89 4.12
CA ALA A 35 -25.27 66.13 2.74
C ALA A 35 -26.37 66.79 1.90
N TRP A 36 -27.65 66.64 2.30
CA TRP A 36 -28.80 67.17 1.58
C TRP A 36 -29.37 68.44 2.24
N PRO A 37 -29.93 69.36 1.45
CA PRO A 37 -30.60 70.55 2.00
C PRO A 37 -31.72 70.14 2.95
N ARG A 38 -31.71 70.63 4.19
CA ARG A 38 -32.73 70.31 5.22
C ARG A 38 -34.16 70.56 4.73
N VAL A 39 -34.35 71.62 3.94
CA VAL A 39 -35.64 72.00 3.33
C VAL A 39 -36.14 71.02 2.26
N ALA A 40 -35.28 70.11 1.80
CA ALA A 40 -35.57 69.10 0.81
C ALA A 40 -35.70 67.70 1.41
N TRP A 41 -35.48 67.48 2.71
CA TRP A 41 -35.67 66.17 3.33
C TRP A 41 -37.11 65.65 3.12
N GLY A 42 -37.23 64.42 2.65
CA GLY A 42 -38.53 63.83 2.27
C GLY A 42 -39.06 64.28 0.90
N TYR A 43 -38.35 65.15 0.18
CA TYR A 43 -38.78 65.64 -1.12
C TYR A 43 -38.66 64.55 -2.20
N PRO A 44 -39.72 64.27 -2.98
CA PRO A 44 -39.70 63.25 -4.03
C PRO A 44 -38.98 63.76 -5.29
N LEU A 45 -37.66 63.98 -5.18
CA LEU A 45 -36.81 64.50 -6.25
C LEU A 45 -36.87 63.64 -7.52
N GLY A 46 -37.03 62.33 -7.38
CA GLY A 46 -37.22 61.39 -8.48
C GLY A 46 -38.50 61.63 -9.29
N LYS A 47 -39.63 61.90 -8.62
CA LYS A 47 -40.89 62.27 -9.27
C LYS A 47 -40.78 63.63 -9.95
N HIS A 48 -40.05 64.56 -9.35
CA HIS A 48 -39.80 65.88 -9.94
C HIS A 48 -38.94 65.77 -11.21
N ALA A 49 -37.85 65.00 -11.19
CA ALA A 49 -37.01 64.76 -12.36
C ALA A 49 -37.79 64.03 -13.48
N MET A 50 -38.67 63.08 -13.12
CA MET A 50 -39.57 62.44 -14.08
C MET A 50 -40.53 63.45 -14.73
N TRP A 51 -41.11 64.35 -13.92
CA TRP A 51 -41.99 65.40 -14.41
C TRP A 51 -41.27 66.36 -15.37
N LEU A 52 -40.04 66.79 -15.05
CA LEU A 52 -39.20 67.60 -15.93
C LEU A 52 -38.96 66.93 -17.29
N ARG A 53 -38.54 65.65 -17.28
CA ARG A 53 -38.33 64.87 -18.51
C ARG A 53 -39.62 64.73 -19.33
N LYS A 54 -40.77 64.55 -18.68
CA LYS A 54 -42.07 64.50 -19.36
C LYS A 54 -42.38 65.83 -20.05
N LYS A 55 -42.15 66.95 -19.37
CA LYS A 55 -42.40 68.29 -19.95
C LYS A 55 -41.45 68.65 -21.07
N TRP A 56 -40.20 68.24 -20.98
CA TRP A 56 -39.24 68.39 -22.07
C TRP A 56 -39.67 67.62 -23.33
N ARG A 57 -40.15 66.39 -23.19
CA ARG A 57 -40.70 65.60 -24.32
C ARG A 57 -41.97 66.20 -24.94
N GLU A 58 -42.78 66.90 -24.14
CA GLU A 58 -44.02 67.57 -24.57
C GLU A 58 -43.77 68.95 -25.21
N GLY A 59 -42.53 69.29 -25.57
CA GLY A 59 -42.18 70.56 -26.25
C GLY A 59 -41.56 71.63 -25.34
N GLY A 60 -41.52 71.41 -24.02
CA GLY A 60 -40.78 72.27 -23.08
C GLY A 60 -41.48 73.57 -22.65
N ASP A 61 -42.65 73.91 -23.18
CA ASP A 61 -43.36 75.19 -22.95
C ASP A 61 -43.78 75.46 -21.49
N ARG A 62 -43.80 74.42 -20.64
CA ARG A 62 -44.19 74.52 -19.22
C ARG A 62 -43.02 74.42 -18.25
N ILE A 63 -41.79 74.43 -18.74
CA ILE A 63 -40.59 74.54 -17.90
C ILE A 63 -40.20 76.00 -17.90
N ASP A 64 -40.03 76.58 -16.72
CA ASP A 64 -39.55 77.95 -16.58
C ASP A 64 -38.20 78.12 -17.31
N PRO A 65 -38.02 79.14 -18.17
CA PRO A 65 -36.82 79.30 -18.98
C PRO A 65 -35.52 79.39 -18.16
N THR A 66 -35.59 79.96 -16.95
CA THR A 66 -34.45 80.05 -16.04
C THR A 66 -34.09 78.68 -15.49
N GLN A 67 -35.10 77.89 -15.10
CA GLN A 67 -34.91 76.51 -14.64
C GLN A 67 -34.34 75.61 -15.74
N ARG A 68 -34.82 75.77 -16.98
CA ARG A 68 -34.32 75.03 -18.14
C ARG A 68 -32.85 75.34 -18.39
N LYS A 69 -32.47 76.62 -18.42
CA LYS A 69 -31.08 77.04 -18.59
C LYS A 69 -30.18 76.46 -17.48
N GLU A 70 -30.60 76.55 -16.22
CA GLU A 70 -29.84 75.99 -15.10
C GLU A 70 -29.74 74.45 -15.16
N LEU A 71 -30.76 73.76 -15.68
CA LEU A 71 -30.73 72.31 -15.90
C LEU A 71 -29.86 71.90 -17.08
N ASP A 72 -29.76 72.74 -18.12
CA ASP A 72 -28.90 72.52 -19.29
C ASP A 72 -27.42 72.82 -18.97
N GLU A 73 -27.16 73.80 -18.09
CA GLU A 73 -25.82 74.04 -17.51
C GLU A 73 -25.38 72.90 -16.58
N MET A 74 -26.33 72.17 -16.01
CA MET A 74 -26.08 70.91 -15.32
C MET A 74 -26.10 69.76 -16.34
N PRO A 75 -25.35 68.66 -16.13
CA PRO A 75 -25.44 67.49 -17.00
C PRO A 75 -26.73 66.69 -16.72
N PHE A 76 -27.90 67.33 -16.75
CA PHE A 76 -29.20 66.70 -16.47
C PHE A 76 -29.58 65.74 -17.58
N ALA A 77 -29.92 64.51 -17.20
CA ALA A 77 -30.30 63.46 -18.17
C ALA A 77 -31.74 63.66 -18.65
N TRP A 78 -31.93 64.58 -19.62
CA TRP A 78 -33.20 64.81 -20.32
C TRP A 78 -33.69 63.56 -21.05
N ASP A 79 -32.79 62.93 -21.81
CA ASP A 79 -32.93 61.57 -22.33
C ASP A 79 -32.02 60.62 -21.51
N PRO A 80 -32.58 59.84 -20.58
CA PRO A 80 -31.79 58.90 -19.79
C PRO A 80 -31.14 57.77 -20.59
N ILE A 81 -31.63 57.43 -21.79
CA ILE A 81 -31.06 56.38 -22.64
C ILE A 81 -29.84 56.94 -23.35
N GLN A 82 -29.98 58.08 -24.04
CA GLN A 82 -28.87 58.75 -24.71
C GLN A 82 -27.76 59.10 -23.71
N TYR A 83 -28.11 59.72 -22.58
CA TYR A 83 -27.15 60.06 -21.54
C TYR A 83 -26.39 58.83 -21.03
N LYS A 84 -27.07 57.68 -20.87
CA LYS A 84 -26.40 56.45 -20.43
C LYS A 84 -25.40 55.94 -21.46
N TRP A 85 -25.75 56.04 -22.75
CA TRP A 85 -24.88 55.63 -23.84
C TRP A 85 -23.60 56.46 -23.87
N ASP A 86 -23.75 57.78 -23.96
CA ASP A 86 -22.64 58.74 -24.09
C ASP A 86 -21.74 58.76 -22.85
N ARG A 87 -22.35 58.64 -21.66
CA ARG A 87 -21.61 58.77 -20.39
C ARG A 87 -21.01 57.46 -19.90
N PHE A 88 -21.63 56.30 -20.18
CA PHE A 88 -21.22 55.05 -19.55
C PHE A 88 -20.99 53.87 -20.49
N VAL A 89 -21.61 53.81 -21.67
CA VAL A 89 -21.53 52.63 -22.54
C VAL A 89 -20.41 52.79 -23.56
N LEU A 90 -20.48 53.83 -24.39
CA LEU A 90 -19.52 54.05 -25.46
C LEU A 90 -18.10 54.34 -24.94
N PRO A 91 -17.88 55.19 -23.91
CA PRO A 91 -16.55 55.39 -23.34
C PRO A 91 -15.97 54.11 -22.72
N ALA A 92 -16.82 53.28 -22.12
CA ALA A 92 -16.39 52.03 -21.51
C ALA A 92 -15.97 50.99 -22.55
N LEU A 93 -16.66 50.94 -23.70
CA LEU A 93 -16.28 50.10 -24.83
C LEU A 93 -14.94 50.52 -25.44
N ARG A 94 -14.74 51.83 -25.67
CA ARG A 94 -13.45 52.36 -26.16
C ARG A 94 -12.31 52.00 -25.24
N ARG A 95 -12.49 52.23 -23.94
CA ARG A 95 -11.43 51.94 -22.97
C ARG A 95 -11.14 50.44 -22.84
N PHE A 96 -12.17 49.60 -22.91
CA PHE A 96 -11.99 48.15 -22.94
C PHE A 96 -11.17 47.71 -24.16
N TYR A 97 -11.48 48.27 -25.34
CA TYR A 97 -10.75 48.00 -26.56
C TYR A 97 -9.28 48.43 -26.48
N GLU A 98 -8.99 49.62 -25.98
CA GLU A 98 -7.60 50.09 -25.79
C GLU A 98 -6.77 49.17 -24.88
N LEU A 99 -7.40 48.57 -23.86
CA LEU A 99 -6.73 47.69 -22.91
C LEU A 99 -6.56 46.25 -23.42
N ASN A 100 -7.49 45.76 -24.25
CA ASN A 100 -7.57 44.33 -24.61
C ASN A 100 -7.38 44.06 -26.11
N GLY A 101 -7.35 45.09 -26.95
CA GLY A 101 -7.32 44.97 -28.42
C GLY A 101 -8.61 44.43 -29.06
N HIS A 102 -9.66 44.16 -28.26
CA HIS A 102 -10.95 43.64 -28.73
C HIS A 102 -12.10 44.10 -27.82
N THR A 103 -13.35 43.94 -28.27
CA THR A 103 -14.56 44.27 -27.48
C THR A 103 -15.37 43.03 -27.07
N ASP A 104 -14.72 41.87 -26.96
CA ASP A 104 -15.29 40.62 -26.45
C ASP A 104 -15.35 40.62 -24.91
N VAL A 105 -16.20 41.50 -24.37
CA VAL A 105 -16.37 41.64 -22.92
C VAL A 105 -17.07 40.41 -22.32
N ALA A 106 -16.43 39.73 -21.37
CA ALA A 106 -17.02 38.61 -20.64
C ALA A 106 -18.32 39.04 -19.93
N ARG A 107 -19.33 38.17 -19.89
CA ARG A 107 -20.67 38.49 -19.35
C ARG A 107 -20.63 39.08 -17.94
N GLU A 108 -19.81 38.51 -17.07
CA GLU A 108 -19.68 38.90 -15.66
C GLU A 108 -18.73 40.07 -15.43
N PHE A 109 -18.14 40.64 -16.48
CA PHE A 109 -17.15 41.69 -16.33
C PHE A 109 -17.78 42.97 -15.75
N VAL A 110 -17.21 43.40 -14.63
CA VAL A 110 -17.54 44.65 -13.92
C VAL A 110 -16.28 45.50 -13.85
N ILE A 111 -16.41 46.77 -14.21
CA ILE A 111 -15.28 47.70 -14.15
C ILE A 111 -14.83 47.85 -12.68
N PRO A 112 -13.56 47.58 -12.36
CA PRO A 112 -13.06 47.66 -10.99
C PRO A 112 -13.27 49.04 -10.36
N LYS A 113 -13.58 49.08 -9.06
CA LYS A 113 -13.90 50.33 -8.35
C LYS A 113 -12.70 51.19 -7.94
N THR A 114 -11.48 50.71 -8.18
CA THR A 114 -10.24 51.36 -7.74
C THR A 114 -9.16 51.31 -8.82
N SER A 115 -9.54 51.05 -10.08
CA SER A 115 -8.56 50.97 -11.17
C SER A 115 -8.23 52.36 -11.71
N ALA A 116 -6.93 52.71 -11.67
CA ALA A 116 -6.41 53.92 -12.31
C ALA A 116 -6.53 53.87 -13.84
N GLU A 117 -6.74 52.69 -14.43
CA GLU A 117 -6.88 52.51 -15.87
C GLU A 117 -8.28 52.91 -16.37
N TRP A 118 -9.25 53.11 -15.47
CA TRP A 118 -10.63 53.44 -15.81
C TRP A 118 -11.02 54.80 -15.23
N PRO A 119 -11.72 55.66 -16.00
CA PRO A 119 -12.32 56.87 -15.48
C PRO A 119 -13.25 56.58 -14.29
N GLU A 120 -13.16 57.40 -13.23
CA GLU A 120 -13.88 57.20 -11.95
C GLU A 120 -15.40 57.01 -12.13
N HIS A 121 -16.00 57.75 -13.06
CA HIS A 121 -17.44 57.65 -13.32
C HIS A 121 -17.88 56.32 -13.97
N LEU A 122 -16.95 55.52 -14.50
CA LEU A 122 -17.23 54.19 -15.07
C LEU A 122 -17.07 53.06 -14.06
N TRP A 123 -16.52 53.34 -12.88
CA TRP A 123 -16.28 52.35 -11.84
C TRP A 123 -17.56 51.63 -11.40
N GLY A 124 -17.47 50.31 -11.23
CA GLY A 124 -18.57 49.45 -10.83
C GLY A 124 -19.65 49.21 -11.90
N GLN A 125 -19.49 49.76 -13.12
CA GLN A 125 -20.43 49.48 -14.20
C GLN A 125 -20.27 48.04 -14.69
N ARG A 126 -21.39 47.33 -14.83
CA ARG A 126 -21.44 45.96 -15.37
C ARG A 126 -21.37 45.98 -16.89
N LEU A 127 -20.19 46.29 -17.44
CA LEU A 127 -20.00 46.43 -18.89
C LEU A 127 -20.33 45.13 -19.64
N GLY A 128 -19.97 43.96 -19.10
CA GLY A 128 -20.29 42.66 -19.72
C GLY A 128 -21.78 42.44 -19.96
N PHE A 129 -22.61 42.72 -18.94
CA PHE A 129 -24.06 42.64 -19.06
C PHE A 129 -24.64 43.63 -20.07
N LYS A 130 -24.10 44.86 -20.12
CA LYS A 130 -24.55 45.88 -21.08
C LYS A 130 -24.25 45.45 -22.51
N VAL A 131 -23.02 44.98 -22.77
CA VAL A 131 -22.61 44.46 -24.08
C VAL A 131 -23.46 43.27 -24.51
N MET A 132 -23.71 42.32 -23.60
CA MET A 132 -24.60 41.19 -23.88
C MET A 132 -26.02 41.66 -24.23
N ASN A 133 -26.57 42.63 -23.52
CA ASN A 133 -27.93 43.12 -23.79
C ASN A 133 -28.02 43.89 -25.11
N ILE A 134 -27.01 44.70 -25.45
CA ILE A 134 -26.93 45.35 -26.76
C ILE A 134 -27.02 44.29 -27.87
N ARG A 135 -26.21 43.23 -27.76
CA ARG A 135 -26.17 42.12 -28.75
C ARG A 135 -27.44 41.26 -28.78
N LYS A 136 -28.03 40.93 -27.62
CA LYS A 136 -29.16 39.97 -27.54
C LYS A 136 -30.54 40.59 -27.60
N ARG A 137 -30.70 41.82 -27.09
CA ARG A 137 -32.01 42.47 -26.91
C ARG A 137 -32.16 43.73 -27.76
N GLY A 138 -31.09 44.18 -28.43
CA GLY A 138 -31.10 45.45 -29.16
C GLY A 138 -31.18 46.66 -28.23
N ASP A 139 -30.70 46.55 -26.99
CA ASP A 139 -30.61 47.70 -26.08
C ASP A 139 -29.77 48.79 -26.76
N PHE A 140 -30.20 50.05 -26.67
CA PHE A 140 -29.55 51.21 -27.32
C PHE A 140 -29.54 51.17 -28.87
N ALA A 141 -30.44 50.43 -29.53
CA ALA A 141 -30.46 50.31 -31.01
C ALA A 141 -30.33 51.65 -31.77
N LYS A 142 -31.01 52.71 -31.31
CA LYS A 142 -30.92 54.04 -31.94
C LYS A 142 -29.53 54.67 -31.80
N GLN A 143 -28.87 54.47 -30.67
CA GLN A 143 -27.52 54.97 -30.42
C GLN A 143 -26.46 54.14 -31.13
N VAL A 144 -26.64 52.82 -31.18
CA VAL A 144 -25.77 51.90 -31.94
C VAL A 144 -25.75 52.29 -33.42
N GLU A 145 -26.92 52.61 -33.99
CA GLU A 145 -27.00 53.07 -35.38
C GLU A 145 -26.39 54.47 -35.55
N ALA A 146 -26.64 55.39 -34.61
CA ALA A 146 -26.11 56.76 -34.68
C ALA A 146 -24.57 56.82 -34.56
N ASP A 147 -23.95 55.93 -33.77
CA ASP A 147 -22.51 55.86 -33.54
C ASP A 147 -21.83 54.67 -34.25
N LYS A 148 -22.43 54.19 -35.35
CA LYS A 148 -21.96 53.01 -36.09
C LYS A 148 -20.47 53.09 -36.46
N ASP A 149 -20.02 54.23 -36.99
CA ASP A 149 -18.63 54.43 -37.40
C ASP A 149 -17.64 54.27 -36.23
N GLU A 150 -18.03 54.71 -35.03
CA GLU A 150 -17.19 54.58 -33.84
C GLU A 150 -17.18 53.16 -33.32
N LEU A 151 -18.31 52.45 -33.40
CA LEU A 151 -18.40 51.03 -33.05
C LEU A 151 -17.59 50.16 -34.01
N GLU A 152 -17.53 50.52 -35.30
CA GLU A 152 -16.65 49.87 -36.28
C GLU A 152 -15.17 50.06 -35.92
N ARG A 153 -14.76 51.26 -35.50
CA ARG A 153 -13.36 51.55 -35.08
C ARG A 153 -12.89 50.74 -33.88
N VAL A 154 -13.77 50.45 -32.92
CA VAL A 154 -13.46 49.60 -31.76
C VAL A 154 -13.76 48.12 -32.01
N HIS A 155 -14.00 47.74 -33.27
CA HIS A 155 -14.36 46.37 -33.67
C HIS A 155 -15.53 45.78 -32.86
N PHE A 156 -16.51 46.62 -32.50
CA PHE A 156 -17.68 46.19 -31.75
C PHE A 156 -18.72 45.54 -32.67
N CYS A 157 -18.78 44.21 -32.64
CA CYS A 157 -19.82 43.45 -33.29
C CYS A 157 -21.14 43.58 -32.50
N HIS A 158 -22.10 44.30 -33.09
CA HIS A 158 -23.41 44.60 -32.50
C HIS A 158 -24.56 43.72 -33.05
N ASP A 159 -24.29 42.84 -34.02
CA ASP A 159 -25.26 41.93 -34.64
C ASP A 159 -24.76 40.47 -34.66
N SER A 160 -25.50 39.58 -35.34
CA SER A 160 -25.21 38.18 -35.73
C SER A 160 -23.78 37.88 -36.23
N THR A 161 -23.01 38.90 -36.60
CA THR A 161 -21.63 38.80 -37.11
C THR A 161 -20.59 38.35 -36.08
N LEU A 162 -20.83 38.47 -34.77
CA LEU A 162 -19.90 37.90 -33.77
C LEU A 162 -19.89 36.37 -33.80
N TYR A 163 -21.05 35.78 -34.08
CA TYR A 163 -21.16 34.33 -34.28
C TYR A 163 -20.43 33.92 -35.57
N GLU A 164 -20.66 34.63 -36.68
CA GLU A 164 -19.98 34.35 -37.95
C GLU A 164 -18.45 34.55 -37.88
N ARG A 165 -17.99 35.60 -37.19
CA ARG A 165 -16.57 35.85 -36.94
C ARG A 165 -15.94 34.73 -36.13
N ASN A 166 -16.52 34.35 -34.99
CA ASN A 166 -16.02 33.25 -34.17
C ASN A 166 -16.06 31.91 -34.93
N TRP A 167 -17.06 31.70 -35.78
CA TRP A 167 -17.16 30.53 -36.63
C TRP A 167 -15.99 30.45 -37.62
N ARG A 168 -15.72 31.55 -38.35
CA ARG A 168 -14.62 31.64 -39.32
C ARG A 168 -13.23 31.62 -38.70
N GLU A 169 -13.03 32.29 -37.57
CA GLU A 169 -11.71 32.49 -36.96
C GLU A 169 -11.34 31.39 -35.96
N LYS A 170 -12.33 30.73 -35.34
CA LYS A 170 -12.09 29.72 -34.28
C LYS A 170 -12.54 28.33 -34.69
N VAL A 171 -13.82 28.17 -35.03
CA VAL A 171 -14.44 26.84 -35.20
C VAL A 171 -13.91 26.12 -36.44
N ILE A 172 -13.94 26.78 -37.60
CA ILE A 172 -13.49 26.17 -38.87
C ILE A 172 -11.99 25.84 -38.85
N PRO A 173 -11.08 26.76 -38.44
CA PRO A 173 -9.67 26.45 -38.30
C PRO A 173 -9.40 25.30 -37.32
N ALA A 174 -10.09 25.26 -36.18
CA ALA A 174 -9.93 24.17 -35.22
C ALA A 174 -10.42 22.82 -35.78
N LEU A 175 -11.51 22.79 -36.57
CA LEU A 175 -11.97 21.58 -37.25
C LEU A 175 -10.98 21.10 -38.34
N ARG A 176 -10.32 22.01 -39.04
CA ARG A 176 -9.27 21.66 -40.02
C ARG A 176 -8.08 20.98 -39.34
N VAL A 177 -7.59 21.56 -38.24
CA VAL A 177 -6.51 20.96 -37.45
C VAL A 177 -6.96 19.61 -36.87
N PHE A 178 -8.17 19.53 -36.33
CA PHE A 178 -8.72 18.27 -35.82
C PHE A 178 -8.75 17.18 -36.92
N ARG A 179 -9.16 17.52 -38.13
CA ARG A 179 -9.14 16.57 -39.27
C ARG A 179 -7.71 16.15 -39.65
N GLN A 180 -6.75 17.07 -39.60
CA GLN A 180 -5.35 16.74 -39.91
C GLN A 180 -4.75 15.77 -38.87
N GLU A 181 -5.01 16.00 -37.59
CA GLU A 181 -4.52 15.18 -36.48
C GLU A 181 -5.21 13.80 -36.44
N PHE A 182 -6.55 13.77 -36.52
CA PHE A 182 -7.35 12.56 -36.28
C PHE A 182 -7.89 11.90 -37.56
N GLY A 183 -7.69 12.50 -38.73
CA GLY A 183 -8.16 11.99 -40.02
C GLY A 183 -9.67 12.14 -40.28
N HIS A 184 -10.45 12.63 -39.31
CA HIS A 184 -11.91 12.79 -39.41
C HIS A 184 -12.40 14.03 -38.65
N CYS A 185 -13.65 14.46 -38.90
CA CYS A 185 -14.29 15.56 -38.15
C CYS A 185 -15.31 15.11 -37.10
N ASN A 186 -15.27 13.82 -36.67
CA ASN A 186 -16.11 13.33 -35.58
C ASN A 186 -15.62 13.76 -34.18
N VAL A 187 -15.82 15.02 -33.82
CA VAL A 187 -15.37 15.56 -32.52
C VAL A 187 -16.26 15.07 -31.38
N SER A 188 -15.64 14.58 -30.30
CA SER A 188 -16.32 14.19 -29.06
C SER A 188 -16.80 15.42 -28.29
N SER A 189 -17.95 15.34 -27.63
CA SER A 189 -18.58 16.47 -26.92
C SER A 189 -17.72 17.09 -25.81
N GLY A 190 -16.79 16.32 -25.25
CA GLY A 190 -15.86 16.79 -24.20
C GLY A 190 -14.57 17.40 -24.73
N PHE A 191 -14.36 17.49 -26.04
CA PHE A 191 -13.10 17.94 -26.61
C PHE A 191 -12.91 19.46 -26.47
N THR A 192 -11.84 19.84 -25.78
CA THR A 192 -11.38 21.22 -25.64
C THR A 192 -10.11 21.41 -26.46
N VAL A 193 -10.05 22.49 -27.24
CA VAL A 193 -8.90 22.82 -28.08
C VAL A 193 -7.68 23.09 -27.19
N PRO A 194 -6.57 22.36 -27.40
CA PRO A 194 -5.34 22.57 -26.65
C PRO A 194 -4.67 23.93 -26.92
N SER A 195 -4.05 24.52 -25.90
CA SER A 195 -3.39 25.83 -25.97
C SER A 195 -1.95 25.75 -26.51
N HIS A 196 -1.74 25.07 -27.63
CA HIS A 196 -0.44 24.96 -28.31
C HIS A 196 -0.61 24.72 -29.81
N LEU A 197 0.45 25.00 -30.59
CA LEU A 197 0.48 24.69 -32.03
C LEU A 197 0.36 23.16 -32.25
N PRO A 198 -0.36 22.69 -33.29
CA PRO A 198 -0.86 23.44 -34.45
C PRO A 198 -2.23 24.10 -34.27
N TRP A 199 -2.82 24.06 -33.08
CA TRP A 199 -4.16 24.62 -32.85
C TRP A 199 -4.16 26.15 -32.95
N PRO A 200 -5.18 26.75 -33.59
CA PRO A 200 -5.24 28.19 -33.78
C PRO A 200 -5.42 28.91 -32.45
N GLU A 201 -4.59 29.92 -32.19
CA GLU A 201 -4.56 30.67 -30.91
C GLU A 201 -5.93 31.21 -30.51
N ALA A 202 -6.69 31.70 -31.49
CA ALA A 202 -8.03 32.24 -31.28
C ALA A 202 -9.03 31.19 -30.74
N ALA A 203 -8.75 29.90 -30.93
CA ALA A 203 -9.59 28.79 -30.51
C ALA A 203 -9.07 28.08 -29.25
N TRP A 204 -7.92 28.47 -28.68
CA TRP A 204 -7.40 27.83 -27.48
C TRP A 204 -8.42 27.83 -26.33
N GLU A 205 -8.50 26.71 -25.62
CA GLU A 205 -9.46 26.46 -24.52
C GLU A 205 -10.94 26.46 -24.93
N MET A 206 -11.25 26.64 -26.22
CA MET A 206 -12.61 26.53 -26.73
C MET A 206 -13.07 25.07 -26.64
N ASN A 207 -14.26 24.86 -26.06
CA ASN A 207 -14.92 23.55 -26.12
C ASN A 207 -15.51 23.32 -27.51
N LEU A 208 -14.66 22.90 -28.45
CA LEU A 208 -15.05 22.58 -29.82
C LEU A 208 -16.06 21.43 -29.85
N GLY A 209 -15.93 20.45 -28.95
CA GLY A 209 -16.85 19.31 -28.84
C GLY A 209 -18.31 19.73 -28.61
N TYR A 210 -18.52 20.65 -27.67
CA TYR A 210 -19.83 21.20 -27.38
C TYR A 210 -20.41 21.96 -28.57
N ILE A 211 -19.59 22.78 -29.25
CA ILE A 211 -20.01 23.53 -30.45
C ILE A 211 -20.46 22.56 -31.55
N VAL A 212 -19.66 21.54 -31.84
CA VAL A 212 -19.96 20.50 -32.84
C VAL A 212 -21.26 19.76 -32.49
N GLN A 213 -21.47 19.38 -31.22
CA GLN A 213 -22.70 18.75 -30.78
C GLN A 213 -23.92 19.65 -30.98
N MET A 214 -23.81 20.93 -30.65
CA MET A 214 -24.88 21.91 -30.84
C MET A 214 -25.17 22.18 -32.32
N THR A 215 -24.16 22.11 -33.20
CA THR A 215 -24.32 22.16 -34.66
C THR A 215 -25.08 20.94 -35.18
N ARG A 216 -24.76 19.72 -34.71
CA ARG A 216 -25.50 18.50 -35.07
C ARG A 216 -26.97 18.56 -34.63
N GLY A 217 -27.22 19.11 -33.44
CA GLY A 217 -28.57 19.28 -32.89
C GLY A 217 -29.38 20.45 -33.48
N GLY A 218 -28.86 21.17 -34.49
CA GLY A 218 -29.56 22.27 -35.15
C GLY A 218 -29.82 23.51 -34.28
N SER A 219 -29.26 23.56 -33.07
CA SER A 219 -29.44 24.65 -32.10
C SER A 219 -28.60 25.88 -32.44
N ILE A 220 -27.50 25.64 -33.15
CA ILE A 220 -26.68 26.65 -33.78
C ILE A 220 -27.11 26.68 -35.26
N SER A 221 -27.08 27.83 -35.93
CA SER A 221 -27.43 28.00 -37.36
C SER A 221 -26.46 27.24 -38.31
N GLY A 222 -26.32 25.93 -38.12
CA GLY A 222 -25.47 25.03 -38.90
C GLY A 222 -25.91 24.97 -40.36
N ASN A 223 -27.16 25.36 -40.66
CA ASN A 223 -27.65 25.51 -42.02
C ASN A 223 -26.90 26.60 -42.81
N GLN A 224 -26.42 27.65 -42.15
CA GLN A 224 -25.73 28.76 -42.81
C GLN A 224 -24.31 28.39 -43.27
N HIS A 225 -23.65 27.46 -42.56
CA HIS A 225 -22.30 26.96 -42.88
C HIS A 225 -22.29 25.49 -43.35
N LYS A 226 -23.46 24.93 -43.69
CA LYS A 226 -23.63 23.52 -44.01
C LYS A 226 -22.71 23.06 -45.14
N ARG A 227 -22.61 23.84 -46.22
CA ARG A 227 -21.75 23.55 -47.37
C ARG A 227 -20.26 23.51 -47.01
N GLU A 228 -19.79 24.48 -46.22
CA GLU A 228 -18.40 24.53 -45.76
C GLU A 228 -18.07 23.35 -44.84
N LEU A 229 -19.01 22.95 -43.97
CA LEU A 229 -18.89 21.76 -43.14
C LEU A 229 -18.86 20.47 -43.97
N GLU A 230 -19.72 20.36 -44.99
CA GLU A 230 -19.74 19.22 -45.92
C GLU A 230 -18.41 19.10 -46.69
N GLU A 231 -17.86 20.20 -47.21
CA GLU A 231 -16.54 20.23 -47.87
C GLU A 231 -15.39 19.81 -46.93
N LEU A 232 -15.51 20.14 -45.63
CA LEU A 232 -14.55 19.73 -44.61
C LEU A 232 -14.68 18.26 -44.21
N GLY A 233 -15.75 17.56 -44.60
CA GLY A 233 -16.03 16.18 -44.18
C GLY A 233 -16.64 16.10 -42.78
N PHE A 234 -17.46 17.09 -42.40
CA PHE A 234 -18.14 17.12 -41.11
C PHE A 234 -19.07 15.92 -40.92
N VAL A 235 -18.96 15.29 -39.76
CA VAL A 235 -19.75 14.12 -39.39
C VAL A 235 -21.02 14.57 -38.69
N TRP A 236 -22.15 14.47 -39.39
CA TRP A 236 -23.47 14.87 -38.88
C TRP A 236 -24.05 13.86 -37.89
N ASP A 237 -23.93 12.56 -38.18
CA ASP A 237 -24.33 11.50 -37.26
C ASP A 237 -23.09 10.90 -36.57
N PHE A 238 -22.93 11.27 -35.31
CA PHE A 238 -21.82 10.79 -34.47
C PHE A 238 -21.85 9.26 -34.33
N TYR A 239 -23.03 8.69 -34.05
CA TYR A 239 -23.14 7.27 -33.72
C TYR A 239 -22.98 6.39 -34.96
N GLU A 240 -23.52 6.85 -36.09
CA GLU A 240 -23.37 6.15 -37.36
C GLU A 240 -21.91 6.09 -37.82
N PHE A 241 -21.19 7.22 -37.71
CA PHE A 241 -19.77 7.25 -38.06
C PHE A 241 -18.92 6.40 -37.12
N GLU A 242 -19.11 6.54 -35.79
CA GLU A 242 -18.38 5.70 -34.83
C GLU A 242 -18.63 4.21 -35.09
N TRP A 243 -19.86 3.83 -35.43
CA TRP A 243 -20.19 2.45 -35.73
C TRP A 243 -19.56 1.94 -37.02
N SER A 244 -19.85 2.61 -38.13
CA SER A 244 -19.53 2.13 -39.48
C SER A 244 -18.06 2.30 -39.84
N GLU A 245 -17.41 3.37 -39.38
CA GLU A 245 -16.03 3.70 -39.75
C GLU A 245 -15.00 3.26 -38.71
N ARG A 246 -15.40 3.09 -37.43
CA ARG A 246 -14.45 2.78 -36.35
C ARG A 246 -14.72 1.43 -35.67
N ILE A 247 -15.92 1.22 -35.13
CA ILE A 247 -16.26 0.07 -34.28
C ILE A 247 -16.35 -1.22 -35.09
N MET A 248 -17.14 -1.24 -36.17
CA MET A 248 -17.31 -2.44 -36.99
C MET A 248 -16.00 -2.88 -37.66
N PRO A 249 -15.24 -1.99 -38.33
CA PRO A 249 -13.95 -2.39 -38.91
C PRO A 249 -12.95 -2.87 -37.86
N ALA A 250 -12.91 -2.22 -36.68
CA ALA A 250 -12.04 -2.66 -35.59
C ALA A 250 -12.44 -4.04 -35.06
N LEU A 251 -13.74 -4.33 -34.96
CA LEU A 251 -14.23 -5.64 -34.55
C LEU A 251 -13.90 -6.74 -35.57
N GLU A 252 -14.00 -6.45 -36.86
CA GLU A 252 -13.62 -7.37 -37.95
C GLU A 252 -12.12 -7.66 -37.98
N ILE A 253 -11.29 -6.62 -37.81
CA ILE A 253 -9.84 -6.78 -37.70
C ILE A 253 -9.49 -7.59 -36.46
N PHE A 254 -10.13 -7.31 -35.31
CA PHE A 254 -9.95 -8.09 -34.09
C PHE A 254 -10.29 -9.58 -34.30
N HIS A 255 -11.44 -9.86 -34.93
CA HIS A 255 -11.84 -11.22 -35.26
C HIS A 255 -10.83 -11.91 -36.19
N ARG A 256 -10.31 -11.19 -37.20
CA ARG A 256 -9.29 -11.73 -38.11
C ARG A 256 -7.98 -12.07 -37.40
N LEU A 257 -7.56 -11.26 -36.42
CA LEU A 257 -6.31 -11.47 -35.69
C LEU A 257 -6.42 -12.55 -34.61
N GLU A 258 -7.51 -12.55 -33.85
CA GLU A 258 -7.70 -13.40 -32.66
C GLU A 258 -8.59 -14.62 -32.92
N GLY A 259 -9.22 -14.70 -34.10
CA GLY A 259 -10.17 -15.76 -34.46
C GLY A 259 -11.52 -15.68 -33.72
N HIS A 260 -11.78 -14.61 -32.96
CA HIS A 260 -13.02 -14.43 -32.19
C HIS A 260 -13.32 -12.95 -31.89
N CYS A 261 -14.57 -12.63 -31.54
CA CYS A 261 -15.00 -11.29 -31.12
C CYS A 261 -14.96 -11.04 -29.58
N ARG A 262 -14.12 -11.77 -28.83
CA ARG A 262 -14.01 -11.65 -27.36
C ARG A 262 -13.05 -10.54 -26.95
N VAL A 263 -13.42 -9.30 -27.22
CA VAL A 263 -12.59 -8.13 -26.92
C VAL A 263 -12.45 -7.93 -25.40
N PRO A 264 -11.23 -7.95 -24.82
CA PRO A 264 -11.02 -7.65 -23.40
C PRO A 264 -11.47 -6.24 -23.04
N ASN A 265 -12.03 -6.01 -21.86
CA ASN A 265 -12.54 -4.68 -21.48
C ASN A 265 -11.46 -3.58 -21.54
N SER A 266 -10.21 -3.91 -21.22
CA SER A 266 -9.07 -3.00 -21.27
C SER A 266 -8.47 -2.81 -22.67
N PHE A 267 -8.99 -3.51 -23.69
CA PHE A 267 -8.42 -3.46 -25.02
C PHE A 267 -8.65 -2.09 -25.68
N VAL A 268 -7.54 -1.53 -26.16
CA VAL A 268 -7.48 -0.28 -26.93
C VAL A 268 -6.81 -0.62 -28.24
N VAL A 269 -7.38 -0.15 -29.34
CA VAL A 269 -6.87 -0.37 -30.69
C VAL A 269 -5.46 0.23 -30.81
N PRO A 270 -4.43 -0.59 -31.08
CA PRO A 270 -3.06 -0.12 -31.26
C PRO A 270 -2.91 0.79 -32.49
N SER A 271 -1.91 1.68 -32.42
CA SER A 271 -1.51 2.54 -33.54
C SER A 271 -0.48 1.85 -34.44
N ASP A 272 -0.86 0.70 -35.03
CA ASP A 272 -0.02 -0.05 -35.97
C ASP A 272 -0.74 -0.33 -37.30
N ASP A 273 0.03 -0.79 -38.29
CA ASP A 273 -0.41 -0.98 -39.68
C ASP A 273 -1.49 -2.06 -39.85
N ASN A 274 -1.74 -2.90 -38.83
CA ASN A 274 -2.83 -3.88 -38.89
C ASN A 274 -4.20 -3.23 -38.68
N TRP A 275 -4.23 -2.01 -38.13
CA TRP A 275 -5.44 -1.29 -37.75
C TRP A 275 -5.65 -0.05 -38.61
N LEU A 276 -6.91 0.26 -38.91
CA LEU A 276 -7.25 1.50 -39.61
C LEU A 276 -6.90 2.71 -38.73
N LYS A 277 -6.24 3.70 -39.31
CA LYS A 277 -5.84 4.94 -38.60
C LYS A 277 -7.00 5.63 -37.89
N VAL A 278 -8.20 5.57 -38.48
CA VAL A 278 -9.44 6.11 -37.89
C VAL A 278 -9.88 5.36 -36.61
N SER A 279 -9.47 4.11 -36.45
CA SER A 279 -9.77 3.28 -35.27
C SER A 279 -8.68 3.34 -34.20
N TRP A 280 -7.52 3.95 -34.45
CA TRP A 280 -6.45 4.07 -33.46
C TRP A 280 -6.95 4.73 -32.17
N ASP A 281 -6.43 4.25 -31.03
CA ASP A 281 -6.81 4.67 -29.67
C ASP A 281 -8.30 4.46 -29.31
N LEU A 282 -9.07 3.78 -30.16
CA LEU A 282 -10.44 3.39 -29.84
C LEU A 282 -10.39 2.39 -28.67
N LYS A 283 -11.04 2.73 -27.56
CA LYS A 283 -11.24 1.85 -26.40
C LYS A 283 -12.30 0.80 -26.71
N LEU A 284 -12.04 -0.04 -27.72
CA LEU A 284 -12.98 -1.02 -28.27
C LEU A 284 -13.54 -1.94 -27.18
N GLY A 285 -12.71 -2.36 -26.22
CA GLY A 285 -13.16 -3.17 -25.08
C GLY A 285 -14.29 -2.53 -24.27
N ASN A 286 -14.13 -1.25 -23.91
CA ASN A 286 -15.15 -0.49 -23.19
C ASN A 286 -16.40 -0.27 -24.03
N VAL A 287 -16.26 -0.05 -25.35
CA VAL A 287 -17.39 0.13 -26.27
C VAL A 287 -18.21 -1.15 -26.37
N ILE A 288 -17.57 -2.30 -26.59
CA ILE A 288 -18.24 -3.61 -26.63
C ILE A 288 -18.91 -3.92 -25.28
N SER A 289 -18.25 -3.60 -24.16
CA SER A 289 -18.88 -3.74 -22.85
C SER A 289 -20.10 -2.83 -22.69
N GLY A 290 -20.07 -1.61 -23.20
CA GLY A 290 -21.19 -0.67 -23.21
C GLY A 290 -22.35 -1.16 -24.08
N ILE A 291 -22.07 -1.74 -25.25
CA ILE A 291 -23.05 -2.39 -26.12
C ILE A 291 -23.79 -3.50 -25.36
N ARG A 292 -23.05 -4.40 -24.70
CA ARG A 292 -23.61 -5.54 -23.96
C ARG A 292 -24.41 -5.13 -22.72
N SER A 293 -23.93 -4.12 -21.97
CA SER A 293 -24.50 -3.80 -20.65
C SER A 293 -25.52 -2.66 -20.66
N LYS A 294 -25.36 -1.68 -21.56
CA LYS A 294 -26.14 -0.43 -21.57
C LYS A 294 -26.97 -0.26 -22.84
N GLY A 295 -26.88 -1.19 -23.80
CA GLY A 295 -27.58 -1.10 -25.08
C GLY A 295 -27.13 0.09 -25.95
N CYS A 296 -25.86 0.51 -25.82
CA CYS A 296 -25.30 1.54 -26.70
C CYS A 296 -25.37 1.09 -28.17
N TYR A 297 -25.55 2.03 -29.10
CA TYR A 297 -25.66 1.76 -30.54
C TYR A 297 -26.81 0.83 -30.94
N SER A 298 -27.93 0.82 -30.18
CA SER A 298 -29.08 -0.08 -30.41
C SER A 298 -29.64 -0.02 -31.84
N THR A 299 -29.68 1.17 -32.45
CA THR A 299 -30.12 1.34 -33.84
C THR A 299 -29.18 0.65 -34.83
N GLN A 300 -27.86 0.89 -34.71
CA GLN A 300 -26.86 0.30 -35.60
C GLN A 300 -26.74 -1.22 -35.40
N ILE A 301 -26.80 -1.68 -34.15
CA ILE A 301 -26.85 -3.10 -33.79
C ILE A 301 -28.04 -3.79 -34.46
N SER A 302 -29.22 -3.17 -34.42
CA SER A 302 -30.41 -3.76 -35.02
C SER A 302 -30.28 -3.90 -36.54
N ARG A 303 -29.60 -2.94 -37.20
CA ARG A 303 -29.33 -2.97 -38.63
C ARG A 303 -28.30 -4.06 -39.00
N ASP A 304 -27.20 -4.13 -38.25
CA ASP A 304 -26.04 -4.98 -38.59
C ASP A 304 -26.03 -6.31 -37.81
N LYS A 305 -27.18 -6.71 -37.25
CA LYS A 305 -27.32 -7.90 -36.41
C LYS A 305 -26.79 -9.17 -37.07
N THR A 306 -27.15 -9.42 -38.33
CA THR A 306 -26.72 -10.59 -39.09
C THR A 306 -25.19 -10.61 -39.28
N ARG A 307 -24.58 -9.45 -39.56
CA ARG A 307 -23.12 -9.34 -39.71
C ARG A 307 -22.38 -9.62 -38.39
N LEU A 308 -22.96 -9.19 -37.26
CA LEU A 308 -22.43 -9.51 -35.94
C LEU A 308 -22.58 -11.00 -35.60
N GLU A 309 -23.68 -11.64 -35.99
CA GLU A 309 -23.88 -13.08 -35.83
C GLU A 309 -22.87 -13.89 -36.67
N GLU A 310 -22.60 -13.49 -37.92
CA GLU A 310 -21.60 -14.11 -38.79
C GLU A 310 -20.16 -13.98 -38.24
N LEU A 311 -19.85 -12.88 -37.56
CA LEU A 311 -18.57 -12.66 -36.87
C LEU A 311 -18.46 -13.42 -35.54
N GLY A 312 -19.50 -14.18 -35.14
CA GLY A 312 -19.53 -14.89 -33.87
C GLY A 312 -19.55 -13.94 -32.67
N PHE A 313 -20.22 -12.79 -32.80
CA PHE A 313 -20.30 -11.81 -31.72
C PHE A 313 -21.10 -12.37 -30.53
N VAL A 314 -20.42 -12.48 -29.39
CA VAL A 314 -21.03 -12.95 -28.15
C VAL A 314 -21.83 -11.79 -27.51
N TRP A 315 -23.16 -11.93 -27.49
CA TRP A 315 -24.09 -10.96 -26.91
C TRP A 315 -24.06 -10.97 -25.37
N ASP A 316 -24.19 -12.16 -24.79
CA ASP A 316 -24.04 -12.36 -23.36
C ASP A 316 -22.73 -13.12 -23.09
N PHE A 317 -21.72 -12.35 -22.70
CA PHE A 317 -20.40 -12.87 -22.36
C PHE A 317 -20.48 -13.88 -21.20
N TYR A 318 -21.32 -13.62 -20.19
CA TYR A 318 -21.42 -14.50 -19.04
C TYR A 318 -22.14 -15.80 -19.39
N GLU A 319 -23.17 -15.72 -20.24
CA GLU A 319 -23.88 -16.90 -20.74
C GLU A 319 -22.98 -17.79 -21.61
N PHE A 320 -22.22 -17.18 -22.52
CA PHE A 320 -21.26 -17.92 -23.34
C PHE A 320 -20.14 -18.54 -22.48
N GLU A 321 -19.51 -17.76 -21.61
CA GLU A 321 -18.46 -18.28 -20.71
C GLU A 321 -19.01 -19.43 -19.85
N TRP A 322 -20.25 -19.32 -19.39
CA TRP A 322 -20.88 -20.37 -18.61
C TRP A 322 -21.15 -21.64 -19.43
N SER A 323 -21.94 -21.51 -20.51
CA SER A 323 -22.47 -22.65 -21.25
C SER A 323 -21.42 -23.33 -22.13
N GLU A 324 -20.48 -22.57 -22.70
CA GLU A 324 -19.49 -23.10 -23.65
C GLU A 324 -18.13 -23.41 -23.02
N ARG A 325 -17.78 -22.76 -21.90
CA ARG A 325 -16.45 -22.93 -21.27
C ARG A 325 -16.50 -23.56 -19.89
N ILE A 326 -17.22 -22.94 -18.96
CA ILE A 326 -17.19 -23.29 -17.54
C ILE A 326 -17.93 -24.60 -17.29
N MET A 327 -19.15 -24.74 -17.80
CA MET A 327 -19.96 -25.93 -17.56
C MET A 327 -19.33 -27.19 -18.18
N PRO A 328 -18.88 -27.19 -19.45
CA PRO A 328 -18.20 -28.34 -20.03
C PRO A 328 -16.86 -28.66 -19.33
N ALA A 329 -16.16 -27.64 -18.82
CA ALA A 329 -14.95 -27.84 -18.04
C ALA A 329 -15.25 -28.47 -16.68
N LEU A 330 -16.33 -28.10 -16.01
CA LEU A 330 -16.76 -28.75 -14.76
C LEU A 330 -17.17 -30.22 -14.99
N GLU A 331 -17.89 -30.52 -16.07
CA GLU A 331 -18.26 -31.89 -16.45
C GLU A 331 -17.05 -32.74 -16.78
N THR A 332 -16.10 -32.19 -17.55
CA THR A 332 -14.83 -32.86 -17.88
C THR A 332 -14.01 -33.11 -16.62
N PHE A 333 -13.91 -32.12 -15.73
CA PHE A 333 -13.21 -32.27 -14.45
C PHE A 333 -13.85 -33.36 -13.58
N HIS A 334 -15.19 -33.37 -13.48
CA HIS A 334 -15.93 -34.42 -12.77
C HIS A 334 -15.67 -35.81 -13.37
N ARG A 335 -15.68 -35.93 -14.70
CA ARG A 335 -15.41 -37.20 -15.40
C ARG A 335 -14.00 -37.73 -15.11
N LEU A 336 -12.99 -36.85 -15.03
CA LEU A 336 -11.60 -37.24 -14.80
C LEU A 336 -11.30 -37.54 -13.32
N GLU A 337 -11.81 -36.72 -12.41
CA GLU A 337 -11.45 -36.75 -10.98
C GLU A 337 -12.54 -37.40 -10.10
N GLY A 338 -13.70 -37.73 -10.68
CA GLY A 338 -14.87 -38.24 -9.96
C GLY A 338 -15.58 -37.21 -9.07
N HIS A 339 -15.15 -35.93 -9.09
CA HIS A 339 -15.70 -34.87 -8.24
C HIS A 339 -15.48 -33.47 -8.82
N CYS A 340 -16.25 -32.48 -8.37
CA CYS A 340 -16.10 -31.06 -8.75
C CYS A 340 -15.22 -30.22 -7.78
N ARG A 341 -14.25 -30.83 -7.08
CA ARG A 341 -13.35 -30.13 -6.15
C ARG A 341 -12.15 -29.51 -6.86
N VAL A 342 -12.42 -28.53 -7.71
CA VAL A 342 -11.39 -27.87 -8.52
C VAL A 342 -10.39 -27.10 -7.62
N PRO A 343 -9.08 -27.41 -7.65
CA PRO A 343 -8.07 -26.66 -6.91
C PRO A 343 -8.01 -25.18 -7.34
N ASN A 344 -7.74 -24.26 -6.42
CA ASN A 344 -7.69 -22.82 -6.73
C ASN A 344 -6.69 -22.46 -7.85
N SER A 345 -5.58 -23.20 -7.96
CA SER A 345 -4.55 -23.00 -8.98
C SER A 345 -4.82 -23.76 -10.28
N PHE A 346 -5.91 -24.52 -10.36
CA PHE A 346 -6.20 -25.34 -11.53
C PHE A 346 -6.57 -24.45 -12.74
N VAL A 347 -5.86 -24.71 -13.82
CA VAL A 347 -6.05 -24.12 -15.14
C VAL A 347 -6.29 -25.27 -16.10
N VAL A 348 -7.31 -25.15 -16.95
CA VAL A 348 -7.67 -26.17 -17.93
C VAL A 348 -6.48 -26.41 -18.88
N PRO A 349 -5.91 -27.63 -18.91
CA PRO A 349 -4.83 -27.97 -19.82
C PRO A 349 -5.24 -27.92 -21.29
N SER A 350 -4.26 -27.69 -22.17
CA SER A 350 -4.44 -27.74 -23.63
C SER A 350 -4.24 -29.15 -24.17
N ASP A 351 -5.01 -30.11 -23.67
CA ASP A 351 -4.99 -31.50 -24.13
C ASP A 351 -6.36 -31.97 -24.65
N ASP A 352 -6.37 -33.11 -25.34
CA ASP A 352 -7.55 -33.64 -26.04
C ASP A 352 -8.71 -34.05 -25.13
N ASN A 353 -8.49 -34.16 -23.81
CA ASN A 353 -9.57 -34.43 -22.87
C ASN A 353 -10.47 -33.21 -22.65
N TRP A 354 -9.98 -32.01 -22.99
CA TRP A 354 -10.65 -30.73 -22.75
C TRP A 354 -11.09 -30.08 -24.06
N LEU A 355 -12.26 -29.46 -24.05
CA LEU A 355 -12.71 -28.65 -25.19
C LEU A 355 -11.72 -27.50 -25.41
N LYS A 356 -11.31 -27.30 -26.67
CA LYS A 356 -10.38 -26.21 -27.06
C LYS A 356 -10.83 -24.83 -26.57
N VAL A 357 -12.13 -24.62 -26.55
CA VAL A 357 -12.78 -23.39 -26.09
C VAL A 357 -12.58 -23.17 -24.58
N SER A 358 -12.37 -24.22 -23.80
CA SER A 358 -12.10 -24.19 -22.36
C SER A 358 -10.60 -24.13 -22.01
N TRP A 359 -9.68 -24.29 -22.96
CA TRP A 359 -8.24 -24.21 -22.71
C TRP A 359 -7.85 -22.88 -22.04
N ASP A 360 -6.86 -22.94 -21.15
CA ASP A 360 -6.35 -21.83 -20.33
C ASP A 360 -7.39 -21.18 -19.39
N LEU A 361 -8.60 -21.75 -19.29
CA LEU A 361 -9.60 -21.30 -18.33
C LEU A 361 -9.06 -21.57 -16.92
N LYS A 362 -8.93 -20.50 -16.12
CA LYS A 362 -8.57 -20.58 -14.69
C LYS A 362 -9.76 -21.08 -13.87
N LEU A 363 -10.20 -22.30 -14.15
CA LEU A 363 -11.43 -22.90 -13.60
C LEU A 363 -11.42 -22.89 -12.07
N GLY A 364 -10.26 -23.08 -11.43
CA GLY A 364 -10.12 -22.95 -9.97
C GLY A 364 -10.51 -21.58 -9.43
N ASN A 365 -10.10 -20.51 -10.12
CA ASN A 365 -10.47 -19.14 -9.75
C ASN A 365 -11.96 -18.86 -9.99
N VAL A 366 -12.53 -19.43 -11.07
CA VAL A 366 -13.96 -19.32 -11.39
C VAL A 366 -14.80 -19.97 -10.29
N VAL A 367 -14.52 -21.22 -9.94
CA VAL A 367 -15.22 -21.96 -8.87
C VAL A 367 -15.09 -21.24 -7.53
N ARG A 368 -13.92 -20.69 -7.20
CA ARG A 368 -13.76 -19.84 -6.01
C ARG A 368 -14.63 -18.58 -6.07
N GLY A 369 -14.71 -17.93 -7.23
CA GLY A 369 -15.55 -16.74 -7.44
C GLY A 369 -17.04 -17.04 -7.31
N ILE A 370 -17.49 -18.18 -7.83
CA ILE A 370 -18.85 -18.70 -7.65
C ILE A 370 -19.17 -18.83 -6.15
N ARG A 371 -18.30 -19.51 -5.38
CA ARG A 371 -18.52 -19.77 -3.94
C ARG A 371 -18.46 -18.52 -3.06
N SER A 372 -17.55 -17.58 -3.35
CA SER A 372 -17.24 -16.46 -2.44
C SER A 372 -17.86 -15.13 -2.83
N LYS A 373 -18.12 -14.90 -4.12
CA LYS A 373 -18.56 -13.60 -4.67
C LYS A 373 -19.91 -13.68 -5.38
N GLY A 374 -20.52 -14.86 -5.46
CA GLY A 374 -21.76 -15.07 -6.21
C GLY A 374 -21.61 -14.79 -7.71
N SER A 375 -20.42 -15.01 -8.28
CA SER A 375 -20.21 -14.88 -9.73
C SER A 375 -21.10 -15.85 -10.50
N TYR A 376 -21.63 -15.45 -11.66
CA TYR A 376 -22.54 -16.25 -12.49
C TYR A 376 -23.86 -16.64 -11.78
N SER A 377 -24.37 -15.80 -10.87
CA SER A 377 -25.58 -16.10 -10.07
C SER A 377 -26.82 -16.43 -10.89
N THR A 378 -27.03 -15.77 -12.02
CA THR A 378 -28.12 -16.06 -12.96
C THR A 378 -28.00 -17.47 -13.56
N GLN A 379 -26.83 -17.80 -14.10
CA GLN A 379 -26.57 -19.11 -14.72
C GLN A 379 -26.58 -20.24 -13.69
N ILE A 380 -26.02 -20.01 -12.51
CA ILE A 380 -26.07 -20.92 -11.38
C ILE A 380 -27.51 -21.22 -10.97
N SER A 381 -28.37 -20.20 -10.93
CA SER A 381 -29.77 -20.40 -10.54
C SER A 381 -30.51 -21.27 -11.54
N ARG A 382 -30.19 -21.14 -12.84
CA ARG A 382 -30.73 -21.98 -13.91
C ARG A 382 -30.21 -23.42 -13.85
N ASP A 383 -28.90 -23.60 -13.73
CA ASP A 383 -28.22 -24.90 -13.85
C ASP A 383 -27.94 -25.55 -12.48
N LYS A 384 -28.62 -25.09 -11.42
CA LYS A 384 -28.40 -25.54 -10.04
C LYS A 384 -28.51 -27.06 -9.90
N THR A 385 -29.56 -27.66 -10.47
CA THR A 385 -29.79 -29.11 -10.43
C THR A 385 -28.67 -29.87 -11.13
N ARG A 386 -28.21 -29.40 -12.29
CA ARG A 386 -27.11 -30.03 -13.04
C ARG A 386 -25.79 -29.95 -12.26
N LEU A 387 -25.54 -28.86 -11.54
CA LEU A 387 -24.39 -28.73 -10.64
C LEU A 387 -24.50 -29.67 -9.42
N GLU A 388 -25.70 -29.84 -8.87
CA GLU A 388 -25.95 -30.80 -7.78
C GLU A 388 -25.71 -32.25 -8.23
N GLU A 389 -26.14 -32.61 -9.44
CA GLU A 389 -25.89 -33.93 -10.04
C GLU A 389 -24.38 -34.20 -10.26
N LEU A 390 -23.61 -33.17 -10.62
CA LEU A 390 -22.14 -33.26 -10.73
C LEU A 390 -21.42 -33.30 -9.37
N GLY A 391 -22.15 -33.25 -8.25
CA GLY A 391 -21.56 -33.20 -6.91
C GLY A 391 -20.81 -31.90 -6.65
N PHE A 392 -21.28 -30.77 -7.18
CA PHE A 392 -20.67 -29.47 -6.95
C PHE A 392 -20.80 -29.07 -5.48
N VAL A 393 -19.65 -28.91 -4.83
CA VAL A 393 -19.58 -28.48 -3.43
C VAL A 393 -19.78 -26.96 -3.36
N TRP A 394 -20.92 -26.53 -2.81
CA TRP A 394 -21.27 -25.11 -2.61
C TRP A 394 -20.49 -24.48 -1.45
N ASP A 395 -20.52 -25.12 -0.28
CA ASP A 395 -19.71 -24.74 0.87
C ASP A 395 -18.55 -25.73 1.03
N PHE A 396 -17.38 -25.30 0.57
CA PHE A 396 -16.15 -26.08 0.68
C PHE A 396 -15.78 -26.37 2.13
N TYR A 397 -15.97 -25.41 3.04
CA TYR A 397 -15.58 -25.59 4.44
C TYR A 397 -16.53 -26.53 5.16
N GLU A 398 -17.82 -26.45 4.87
CA GLU A 398 -18.83 -27.36 5.43
C GLU A 398 -18.60 -28.80 4.97
N TYR A 399 -18.38 -28.98 3.67
CA TYR A 399 -18.08 -30.29 3.10
C TYR A 399 -16.79 -30.87 3.68
N GLU A 400 -15.69 -30.10 3.66
CA GLU A 400 -14.42 -30.58 4.22
C GLU A 400 -14.55 -30.90 5.70
N TRP A 401 -15.29 -30.11 6.46
CA TRP A 401 -15.49 -30.36 7.88
C TRP A 401 -16.25 -31.68 8.12
N SER A 402 -17.42 -31.82 7.51
CA SER A 402 -18.34 -32.92 7.76
C SER A 402 -17.87 -34.25 7.17
N GLU A 403 -17.27 -34.22 5.98
CA GLU A 403 -16.89 -35.44 5.25
C GLU A 403 -15.42 -35.83 5.42
N ARG A 404 -14.56 -34.92 5.89
CA ARG A 404 -13.11 -35.17 5.99
C ARG A 404 -12.55 -34.91 7.37
N VAL A 405 -12.68 -33.69 7.90
CA VAL A 405 -12.01 -33.29 9.15
C VAL A 405 -12.61 -34.02 10.35
N MET A 406 -13.94 -34.03 10.50
CA MET A 406 -14.61 -34.71 11.60
C MET A 406 -14.40 -36.23 11.58
N PRO A 407 -14.64 -36.95 10.46
CA PRO A 407 -14.36 -38.38 10.38
C PRO A 407 -12.89 -38.72 10.63
N ALA A 408 -11.97 -37.84 10.23
CA ALA A 408 -10.55 -38.04 10.50
C ALA A 408 -10.21 -37.88 12.00
N LEU A 409 -10.84 -36.92 12.70
CA LEU A 409 -10.67 -36.77 14.14
C LEU A 409 -11.27 -37.94 14.92
N GLU A 410 -12.43 -38.45 14.50
CA GLU A 410 -13.08 -39.63 15.08
C GLU A 410 -12.23 -40.89 14.86
N SER A 411 -11.71 -41.09 13.65
CA SER A 411 -10.82 -42.22 13.32
C SER A 411 -9.51 -42.15 14.10
N PHE A 412 -8.93 -40.95 14.24
CA PHE A 412 -7.73 -40.72 15.05
C PHE A 412 -7.99 -41.03 16.52
N HIS A 413 -9.11 -40.57 17.07
CA HIS A 413 -9.50 -40.85 18.45
C HIS A 413 -9.69 -42.34 18.70
N ARG A 414 -10.32 -43.05 17.77
CA ARG A 414 -10.52 -44.51 17.86
C ARG A 414 -9.20 -45.29 17.88
N LEU A 415 -8.18 -44.84 17.15
CA LEU A 415 -6.89 -45.52 17.06
C LEU A 415 -5.95 -45.17 18.21
N GLU A 416 -5.90 -43.90 18.60
CA GLU A 416 -4.91 -43.38 19.56
C GLU A 416 -5.51 -43.11 20.95
N GLY A 417 -6.83 -43.26 21.11
CA GLY A 417 -7.56 -42.93 22.34
C GLY A 417 -7.66 -41.43 22.67
N HIS A 418 -7.15 -40.56 21.80
CA HIS A 418 -7.12 -39.11 22.00
C HIS A 418 -7.11 -38.32 20.68
N CYS A 419 -7.46 -37.03 20.68
CA CYS A 419 -7.37 -36.14 19.50
C CYS A 419 -6.11 -35.24 19.47
N ARG A 420 -4.97 -35.71 19.99
CA ARG A 420 -3.70 -34.95 19.99
C ARG A 420 -2.94 -35.11 18.67
N VAL A 421 -3.57 -34.71 17.57
CA VAL A 421 -3.00 -34.87 16.23
C VAL A 421 -1.70 -34.06 16.10
N PRO A 422 -0.53 -34.69 15.84
CA PRO A 422 0.72 -33.98 15.58
C PRO A 422 0.61 -33.09 14.35
N LYS A 423 1.25 -31.91 14.33
CA LYS A 423 1.17 -30.98 13.18
C LYS A 423 1.58 -31.62 11.86
N SER A 424 2.59 -32.50 11.87
CA SER A 424 3.08 -33.21 10.68
C SER A 424 2.26 -34.44 10.31
N PHE A 425 1.21 -34.78 11.07
CA PHE A 425 0.42 -35.98 10.81
C PHE A 425 -0.37 -35.86 9.51
N VAL A 426 -0.20 -36.88 8.68
CA VAL A 426 -0.92 -37.09 7.43
C VAL A 426 -1.55 -38.46 7.53
N VAL A 427 -2.84 -38.55 7.17
CA VAL A 427 -3.58 -39.81 7.21
C VAL A 427 -2.89 -40.83 6.29
N PRO A 428 -2.43 -41.97 6.83
CA PRO A 428 -1.84 -43.04 6.04
C PRO A 428 -2.85 -43.69 5.08
N SER A 429 -2.35 -44.29 4.02
CA SER A 429 -3.15 -45.10 3.08
C SER A 429 -3.21 -46.54 3.54
N ASP A 430 -3.85 -46.78 4.69
CA ASP A 430 -4.05 -48.12 5.25
C ASP A 430 -5.51 -48.36 5.65
N ASP A 431 -5.84 -49.64 5.89
CA ASP A 431 -7.21 -50.11 6.13
C ASP A 431 -7.84 -49.56 7.42
N ASN A 432 -7.06 -48.97 8.33
CA ASN A 432 -7.59 -48.34 9.54
C ASN A 432 -8.26 -46.99 9.25
N TRP A 433 -8.03 -46.44 8.05
CA TRP A 433 -8.52 -45.14 7.63
C TRP A 433 -9.45 -45.27 6.40
N PRO A 434 -10.60 -44.59 6.39
CA PRO A 434 -11.42 -44.50 5.19
C PRO A 434 -10.62 -43.92 4.02
N ILE A 435 -10.79 -44.49 2.83
CA ILE A 435 -10.07 -44.11 1.60
C ILE A 435 -10.19 -42.61 1.31
N ALA A 436 -11.36 -42.02 1.57
CA ALA A 436 -11.62 -40.59 1.39
C ALA A 436 -10.71 -39.67 2.25
N LEU A 437 -10.11 -40.21 3.30
CA LEU A 437 -9.25 -39.47 4.24
C LEU A 437 -7.77 -39.64 3.93
N TRP A 438 -7.38 -40.61 3.10
CA TRP A 438 -5.97 -40.88 2.78
C TRP A 438 -5.24 -39.65 2.25
N GLY A 439 -4.04 -39.39 2.77
CA GLY A 439 -3.23 -38.23 2.40
C GLY A 439 -3.72 -36.90 2.98
N LEU A 440 -4.82 -36.87 3.75
CA LEU A 440 -5.28 -35.66 4.41
C LEU A 440 -4.28 -35.22 5.48
N LYS A 441 -3.80 -33.99 5.39
CA LYS A 441 -2.87 -33.37 6.36
C LYS A 441 -3.63 -32.87 7.60
N VAL A 442 -4.31 -33.79 8.30
CA VAL A 442 -5.16 -33.48 9.48
C VAL A 442 -4.38 -32.70 10.53
N GLY A 443 -3.09 -32.99 10.71
CA GLY A 443 -2.23 -32.24 11.63
C GLY A 443 -2.15 -30.74 11.34
N ASN A 444 -2.06 -30.37 10.05
CA ASN A 444 -2.06 -28.97 9.64
C ASN A 444 -3.44 -28.32 9.82
N VAL A 445 -4.51 -29.07 9.56
CA VAL A 445 -5.89 -28.61 9.76
C VAL A 445 -6.14 -28.32 11.24
N VAL A 446 -5.82 -29.26 12.13
CA VAL A 446 -5.93 -29.10 13.59
C VAL A 446 -5.07 -27.95 14.11
N SER A 447 -3.84 -27.80 13.58
CA SER A 447 -2.99 -26.65 13.91
C SER A 447 -3.62 -25.32 13.46
N GLY A 448 -4.27 -25.29 12.29
CA GLY A 448 -5.00 -24.12 11.77
C GLY A 448 -6.23 -23.78 12.61
N ILE A 449 -6.99 -24.79 13.04
CA ILE A 449 -8.12 -24.65 13.97
C ILE A 449 -7.64 -23.96 15.27
N ARG A 450 -6.57 -24.46 15.88
CA ARG A 450 -6.04 -23.95 17.16
C ARG A 450 -5.43 -22.55 17.06
N SER A 451 -4.73 -22.24 15.96
CA SER A 451 -3.92 -21.01 15.86
C SER A 451 -4.58 -19.87 15.08
N LYS A 452 -5.44 -20.18 14.10
CA LYS A 452 -6.02 -19.21 13.17
C LYS A 452 -7.55 -19.13 13.24
N GLY A 453 -8.18 -19.96 14.08
CA GLY A 453 -9.65 -20.04 14.14
C GLY A 453 -10.26 -20.58 12.84
N SER A 454 -9.54 -21.42 12.08
CA SER A 454 -10.09 -22.07 10.89
C SER A 454 -11.31 -22.92 11.25
N TYR A 455 -12.33 -22.97 10.38
CA TYR A 455 -13.60 -23.68 10.61
C TYR A 455 -14.40 -23.19 11.83
N SER A 456 -14.29 -21.91 12.21
CA SER A 456 -14.96 -21.34 13.39
C SER A 456 -16.48 -21.59 13.46
N THR A 457 -17.16 -21.54 12.31
CA THR A 457 -18.60 -21.79 12.21
C THR A 457 -18.93 -23.25 12.53
N GLN A 458 -18.21 -24.18 11.90
CA GLN A 458 -18.41 -25.62 12.10
C GLN A 458 -18.02 -26.07 13.51
N ILE A 459 -16.90 -25.54 14.03
CA ILE A 459 -16.47 -25.74 15.41
C ILE A 459 -17.54 -25.32 16.41
N SER A 460 -18.18 -24.18 16.18
CA SER A 460 -19.23 -23.67 17.07
C SER A 460 -20.44 -24.62 17.08
N ARG A 461 -20.79 -25.20 15.93
CA ARG A 461 -21.86 -26.19 15.80
C ARG A 461 -21.50 -27.53 16.47
N ASP A 462 -20.32 -28.07 16.19
CA ASP A 462 -19.89 -29.40 16.63
C ASP A 462 -19.09 -29.39 17.95
N LYS A 463 -19.20 -28.30 18.73
CA LYS A 463 -18.46 -28.10 19.98
C LYS A 463 -18.65 -29.25 20.98
N THR A 464 -19.86 -29.78 21.08
CA THR A 464 -20.17 -30.91 21.97
C THR A 464 -19.47 -32.19 21.52
N ARG A 465 -19.52 -32.51 20.22
CA ARG A 465 -18.84 -33.69 19.64
C ARG A 465 -17.33 -33.60 19.83
N LEU A 466 -16.75 -32.43 19.61
CA LEU A 466 -15.32 -32.19 19.85
C LEU A 466 -14.93 -32.37 21.33
N LYS A 467 -15.82 -31.99 22.26
CA LYS A 467 -15.62 -32.22 23.69
C LYS A 467 -15.63 -33.70 24.03
N GLU A 468 -16.57 -34.48 23.48
CA GLU A 468 -16.68 -35.93 23.68
C GLU A 468 -15.46 -36.68 23.14
N LEU A 469 -14.91 -36.23 22.00
CA LEU A 469 -13.68 -36.77 21.42
C LEU A 469 -12.40 -36.39 22.20
N GLY A 470 -12.52 -35.55 23.24
CA GLY A 470 -11.37 -35.06 23.99
C GLY A 470 -10.46 -34.14 23.18
N PHE A 471 -11.03 -33.33 22.28
CA PHE A 471 -10.27 -32.38 21.47
C PHE A 471 -9.64 -31.30 22.35
N VAL A 472 -8.31 -31.30 22.39
CA VAL A 472 -7.55 -30.31 23.15
C VAL A 472 -7.46 -29.01 22.34
N TRP A 473 -8.06 -27.94 22.87
CA TRP A 473 -8.06 -26.59 22.29
C TRP A 473 -6.71 -25.90 22.46
N ASP A 474 -6.17 -25.92 23.67
CA ASP A 474 -4.83 -25.41 23.97
C ASP A 474 -3.89 -26.59 24.26
N PHE A 475 -3.15 -26.99 23.22
CA PHE A 475 -2.16 -28.05 23.32
C PHE A 475 -1.05 -27.72 24.32
N TYR A 476 -0.64 -26.45 24.41
CA TYR A 476 0.45 -26.05 25.29
C TYR A 476 0.01 -26.07 26.75
N GLU A 477 -1.22 -25.64 27.02
CA GLU A 477 -1.80 -25.69 28.37
C GLU A 477 -1.97 -27.13 28.86
N TYR A 478 -2.49 -28.02 28.01
CA TYR A 478 -2.63 -29.43 28.35
C TYR A 478 -1.25 -30.08 28.59
N GLU A 479 -0.30 -29.92 27.66
CA GLU A 479 1.04 -30.49 27.82
C GLU A 479 1.71 -29.97 29.09
N TRP A 480 1.51 -28.70 29.44
CA TRP A 480 2.06 -28.11 30.64
C TRP A 480 1.47 -28.71 31.91
N SER A 481 0.15 -28.62 32.06
CA SER A 481 -0.55 -28.96 33.30
C SER A 481 -0.61 -30.47 33.56
N GLU A 482 -0.73 -31.28 32.51
CA GLU A 482 -0.96 -32.73 32.63
C GLU A 482 0.30 -33.57 32.45
N ARG A 483 1.37 -33.00 31.87
CA ARG A 483 2.59 -33.76 31.57
C ARG A 483 3.85 -33.11 32.11
N ILE A 484 4.13 -31.87 31.74
CA ILE A 484 5.41 -31.21 32.07
C ILE A 484 5.50 -30.93 33.56
N MET A 485 4.48 -30.32 34.17
CA MET A 485 4.47 -30.02 35.60
C MET A 485 4.51 -31.28 36.48
N PRO A 486 3.65 -32.30 36.27
CA PRO A 486 3.73 -33.55 37.03
C PRO A 486 5.07 -34.28 36.85
N ALA A 487 5.69 -34.19 35.67
CA ALA A 487 7.00 -34.76 35.43
C ALA A 487 8.10 -34.03 36.22
N LEU A 488 8.05 -32.71 36.31
CA LEU A 488 8.97 -31.92 37.13
C LEU A 488 8.82 -32.21 38.62
N GLU A 489 7.58 -32.34 39.11
CA GLU A 489 7.29 -32.69 40.50
C GLU A 489 7.78 -34.10 40.85
N THR A 490 7.53 -35.06 39.96
CA THR A 490 8.02 -36.43 40.13
C THR A 490 9.54 -36.48 40.12
N PHE A 491 10.18 -35.75 39.20
CA PHE A 491 11.64 -35.65 39.14
C PHE A 491 12.22 -35.04 40.42
N HIS A 492 11.63 -33.93 40.91
CA HIS A 492 12.04 -33.30 42.16
C HIS A 492 11.90 -34.24 43.36
N ARG A 493 10.80 -35.01 43.42
CA ARG A 493 10.58 -36.00 44.49
C ARG A 493 11.65 -37.10 44.51
N LEU A 494 12.13 -37.53 43.35
CA LEU A 494 13.12 -38.61 43.22
C LEU A 494 14.56 -38.12 43.43
N GLU A 495 14.90 -36.98 42.84
CA GLU A 495 16.29 -36.48 42.78
C GLU A 495 16.56 -35.34 43.77
N GLY A 496 15.53 -34.85 44.46
CA GLY A 496 15.60 -33.69 45.36
C GLY A 496 15.83 -32.34 44.66
N HIS A 497 15.84 -32.30 43.33
CA HIS A 497 16.08 -31.09 42.54
C HIS A 497 15.47 -31.15 41.13
N CYS A 498 15.29 -30.00 40.47
CA CYS A 498 14.79 -29.90 39.10
C CYS A 498 15.89 -29.76 38.01
N ARG A 499 17.10 -30.30 38.24
CA ARG A 499 18.22 -30.26 37.30
C ARG A 499 18.14 -31.36 36.24
N VAL A 500 17.03 -31.40 35.51
CA VAL A 500 16.76 -32.43 34.50
C VAL A 500 17.85 -32.42 33.40
N PRO A 501 18.60 -33.52 33.19
CA PRO A 501 19.58 -33.62 32.11
C PRO A 501 18.90 -33.49 30.74
N LYS A 502 19.54 -32.83 29.78
CA LYS A 502 18.94 -32.61 28.44
C LYS A 502 18.49 -33.92 27.75
N SER A 503 19.26 -34.99 27.91
CA SER A 503 18.96 -36.30 27.34
C SER A 503 17.96 -37.13 28.17
N PHE A 504 17.49 -36.63 29.31
CA PHE A 504 16.61 -37.39 30.18
C PHE A 504 15.23 -37.58 29.54
N VAL A 505 14.83 -38.85 29.50
CA VAL A 505 13.52 -39.32 29.04
C VAL A 505 12.89 -40.05 30.20
N VAL A 506 11.63 -39.75 30.49
CA VAL A 506 10.91 -40.37 31.60
C VAL A 506 10.90 -41.90 31.38
N PRO A 507 11.48 -42.68 32.31
CA PRO A 507 11.51 -44.13 32.23
C PRO A 507 10.11 -44.74 32.43
N SER A 508 9.93 -45.94 31.91
CA SER A 508 8.71 -46.75 32.10
C SER A 508 8.81 -47.60 33.37
N ASP A 509 8.91 -46.94 34.52
CA ASP A 509 8.97 -47.60 35.82
C ASP A 509 7.88 -47.10 36.79
N GLU A 510 7.68 -47.83 37.88
CA GLU A 510 6.60 -47.62 38.85
C GLU A 510 6.66 -46.27 39.57
N ASN A 511 7.83 -45.61 39.58
CA ASN A 511 7.98 -44.30 40.23
C ASN A 511 7.39 -43.16 39.40
N TRP A 512 7.08 -43.41 38.12
CA TRP A 512 6.55 -42.45 37.18
C TRP A 512 5.12 -42.81 36.77
N PRO A 513 4.18 -41.83 36.78
CA PRO A 513 2.87 -42.04 36.20
C PRO A 513 2.94 -42.49 34.74
N ILE A 514 2.13 -43.48 34.36
CA ILE A 514 2.11 -44.09 33.01
C ILE A 514 1.96 -43.03 31.91
N ALA A 515 1.16 -41.99 32.15
CA ALA A 515 0.95 -40.88 31.22
C ALA A 515 2.23 -40.08 30.88
N LEU A 516 3.28 -40.20 31.70
CA LEU A 516 4.54 -39.49 31.55
C LEU A 516 5.62 -40.34 30.87
N TRP A 517 5.44 -41.66 30.76
CA TRP A 517 6.43 -42.57 30.21
C TRP A 517 6.85 -42.17 28.78
N GLY A 518 8.16 -42.17 28.52
CA GLY A 518 8.73 -41.77 27.23
C GLY A 518 8.75 -40.25 26.98
N LEU A 519 8.27 -39.42 27.91
CA LEU A 519 8.35 -37.96 27.78
C LEU A 519 9.80 -37.51 27.83
N LYS A 520 10.26 -36.82 26.77
CA LYS A 520 11.61 -36.24 26.69
C LYS A 520 11.72 -34.93 27.49
N ILE A 521 11.38 -35.00 28.79
CA ILE A 521 11.29 -33.84 29.68
C ILE A 521 12.60 -33.05 29.76
N GLY A 522 13.76 -33.71 29.59
CA GLY A 522 15.05 -33.04 29.49
C GLY A 522 15.17 -32.05 28.33
N ASN A 523 14.64 -32.40 27.16
CA ASN A 523 14.62 -31.51 25.99
C ASN A 523 13.64 -30.36 26.21
N VAL A 524 12.49 -30.63 26.85
CA VAL A 524 11.47 -29.62 27.16
C VAL A 524 12.06 -28.58 28.12
N VAL A 525 12.67 -29.01 29.22
CA VAL A 525 13.33 -28.13 30.21
C VAL A 525 14.47 -27.34 29.57
N SER A 526 15.26 -27.96 28.69
CA SER A 526 16.28 -27.25 27.92
C SER A 526 15.67 -26.18 27.00
N GLY A 527 14.53 -26.45 26.37
CA GLY A 527 13.79 -25.49 25.55
C GLY A 527 13.19 -24.33 26.36
N ILE A 528 12.68 -24.61 27.55
CA ILE A 528 12.21 -23.61 28.52
C ILE A 528 13.36 -22.63 28.85
N ARG A 529 14.52 -23.16 29.24
CA ARG A 529 15.70 -22.35 29.63
C ARG A 529 16.29 -21.53 28.48
N SER A 530 16.36 -22.10 27.27
CA SER A 530 17.11 -21.49 26.15
C SER A 530 16.27 -20.69 25.17
N LYS A 531 14.99 -21.05 25.00
CA LYS A 531 14.12 -20.49 23.96
C LYS A 531 12.87 -19.81 24.51
N GLY A 532 12.67 -19.81 25.83
CA GLY A 532 11.45 -19.28 26.45
C GLY A 532 10.19 -20.05 26.05
N SER A 533 10.31 -21.35 25.76
CA SER A 533 9.13 -22.20 25.49
C SER A 533 8.20 -22.22 26.70
N TYR A 534 6.88 -22.26 26.47
CA TYR A 534 5.85 -22.23 27.52
C TYR A 534 5.84 -20.95 28.39
N SER A 535 6.23 -19.80 27.84
CA SER A 535 6.35 -18.52 28.57
C SER A 535 5.08 -18.12 29.34
N THR A 536 3.89 -18.37 28.77
CA THR A 536 2.61 -18.05 29.40
C THR A 536 2.38 -18.91 30.65
N GLN A 537 2.57 -20.22 30.52
CA GLN A 537 2.40 -21.16 31.63
C GLN A 537 3.46 -20.98 32.72
N ILE A 538 4.70 -20.72 32.32
CA ILE A 538 5.80 -20.37 33.23
C ILE A 538 5.46 -19.13 34.05
N SER A 539 4.91 -18.09 33.42
CA SER A 539 4.55 -16.87 34.13
C SER A 539 3.48 -17.11 35.17
N ARG A 540 2.52 -18.01 34.90
CA ARG A 540 1.47 -18.42 35.83
C ARG A 540 2.01 -19.26 36.99
N ASP A 541 2.82 -20.27 36.69
CA ASP A 541 3.27 -21.27 37.67
C ASP A 541 4.68 -20.96 38.23
N LYS A 542 5.13 -19.71 38.10
CA LYS A 542 6.48 -19.26 38.49
C LYS A 542 6.81 -19.60 39.94
N THR A 543 5.89 -19.29 40.86
CA THR A 543 6.05 -19.58 42.29
C THR A 543 6.21 -21.08 42.55
N ARG A 544 5.40 -21.91 41.89
CA ARG A 544 5.46 -23.38 42.03
C ARG A 544 6.78 -23.94 41.49
N LEU A 545 7.31 -23.37 40.41
CA LEU A 545 8.63 -23.73 39.89
C LEU A 545 9.77 -23.29 40.82
N GLU A 546 9.64 -22.13 41.46
CA GLU A 546 10.60 -21.66 42.47
C GLU A 546 10.61 -22.58 43.70
N GLU A 547 9.45 -23.01 44.19
CA GLU A 547 9.31 -23.98 45.30
C GLU A 547 9.94 -25.34 44.98
N LEU A 548 9.83 -25.80 43.72
CA LEU A 548 10.48 -27.03 43.24
C LEU A 548 12.00 -26.88 43.02
N GLY A 549 12.58 -25.71 43.26
CA GLY A 549 13.99 -25.42 43.04
C GLY A 549 14.38 -25.47 41.55
N PHE A 550 13.49 -25.01 40.67
CA PHE A 550 13.75 -24.98 39.23
C PHE A 550 14.88 -24.00 38.90
N VAL A 551 16.00 -24.53 38.41
CA VAL A 551 17.15 -23.73 37.98
C VAL A 551 16.87 -23.12 36.61
N TRP A 552 16.71 -21.79 36.57
CA TRP A 552 16.47 -21.01 35.36
C TRP A 552 17.73 -20.86 34.50
N ASP A 553 18.84 -20.49 35.13
CA ASP A 553 20.16 -20.42 34.49
C ASP A 553 21.05 -21.52 35.08
N PHE A 554 21.21 -22.59 34.29
CA PHE A 554 22.07 -23.71 34.64
C PHE A 554 23.54 -23.31 34.76
N TYR A 555 24.03 -22.40 33.90
CA TYR A 555 25.42 -21.97 33.90
C TYR A 555 25.73 -21.10 35.11
N GLU A 556 24.79 -20.24 35.49
CA GLU A 556 24.91 -19.40 36.69
C GLU A 556 24.94 -20.26 37.96
N PHE A 557 24.03 -21.22 38.08
CA PHE A 557 24.01 -22.15 39.21
C PHE A 557 25.30 -22.97 39.27
N GLU A 558 25.73 -23.59 38.16
CA GLU A 558 26.97 -24.37 38.16
C GLU A 558 28.18 -23.51 38.52
N TRP A 559 28.23 -22.27 38.06
CA TRP A 559 29.33 -21.37 38.37
C TRP A 559 29.37 -20.99 39.85
N SER A 560 28.28 -20.43 40.37
CA SER A 560 28.22 -19.84 41.70
C SER A 560 28.20 -20.90 42.81
N GLU A 561 27.51 -22.03 42.60
CA GLU A 561 27.33 -23.05 43.64
C GLU A 561 28.34 -24.20 43.56
N ARG A 562 28.91 -24.49 42.37
CA ARG A 562 29.80 -25.65 42.20
C ARG A 562 31.23 -25.26 41.86
N ILE A 563 31.41 -24.49 40.78
CA ILE A 563 32.73 -24.23 40.17
C ILE A 563 33.53 -23.26 41.03
N MET A 564 32.97 -22.11 41.40
CA MET A 564 33.66 -21.11 42.23
C MET A 564 34.05 -21.67 43.60
N PRO A 565 33.15 -22.29 44.38
CA PRO A 565 33.52 -22.88 45.67
C PRO A 565 34.56 -24.01 45.55
N ALA A 566 34.52 -24.77 44.44
CA ALA A 566 35.52 -25.80 44.17
C ALA A 566 36.88 -25.18 43.83
N LEU A 567 36.94 -24.08 43.07
CA LEU A 567 38.20 -23.35 42.82
C LEU A 567 38.77 -22.75 44.11
N GLU A 568 37.94 -22.20 44.98
CA GLU A 568 38.36 -21.66 46.28
C GLU A 568 38.89 -22.74 47.21
N THR A 569 38.18 -23.88 47.29
CA THR A 569 38.63 -25.04 48.06
C THR A 569 39.94 -25.59 47.50
N PHE A 570 40.07 -25.68 46.18
CA PHE A 570 41.30 -26.12 45.53
C PHE A 570 42.47 -25.18 45.84
N HIS A 571 42.25 -23.86 45.73
CA HIS A 571 43.25 -22.86 46.09
C HIS A 571 43.67 -22.97 47.56
N ARG A 572 42.72 -23.16 48.47
CA ARG A 572 42.98 -23.32 49.90
C ARG A 572 43.85 -24.55 50.20
N LEU A 573 43.64 -25.66 49.49
CA LEU A 573 44.38 -26.91 49.70
C LEU A 573 45.76 -26.91 49.03
N GLU A 574 45.85 -26.40 47.81
CA GLU A 574 47.05 -26.51 46.96
C GLU A 574 47.86 -25.20 46.88
N GLY A 575 47.34 -24.10 47.46
CA GLY A 575 47.93 -22.77 47.39
C GLY A 575 47.86 -22.11 46.01
N HIS A 576 47.18 -22.73 45.03
CA HIS A 576 47.09 -22.23 43.66
C HIS A 576 45.87 -22.77 42.90
N CYS A 577 45.44 -22.11 41.81
CA CYS A 577 44.37 -22.59 40.92
C CYS A 577 44.86 -23.36 39.67
N ARG A 578 46.02 -24.03 39.76
CA ARG A 578 46.58 -24.86 38.66
C ARG A 578 45.96 -26.26 38.65
N VAL A 579 44.64 -26.32 38.45
CA VAL A 579 43.88 -27.58 38.48
C VAL A 579 44.33 -28.53 37.36
N PRO A 580 44.75 -29.78 37.68
CA PRO A 580 45.10 -30.78 36.67
C PRO A 580 43.91 -31.15 35.79
N ASN A 581 44.12 -31.41 34.50
CA ASN A 581 43.04 -31.72 33.55
C ASN A 581 42.19 -32.94 33.97
N SER A 582 42.79 -33.92 34.63
CA SER A 582 42.12 -35.13 35.12
C SER A 582 41.51 -34.97 36.52
N PHE A 583 41.65 -33.80 37.15
CA PHE A 583 41.17 -33.58 38.50
C PHE A 583 39.63 -33.60 38.55
N VAL A 584 39.13 -34.44 39.44
CA VAL A 584 37.73 -34.59 39.80
C VAL A 584 37.63 -34.30 41.29
N VAL A 585 36.67 -33.47 41.68
CA VAL A 585 36.44 -33.10 43.07
C VAL A 585 36.12 -34.36 43.88
N PRO A 586 36.93 -34.70 44.90
CA PRO A 586 36.69 -35.84 45.77
C PRO A 586 35.42 -35.68 46.62
N SER A 587 34.82 -36.83 46.96
CA SER A 587 33.65 -36.89 47.85
C SER A 587 34.07 -36.99 49.32
N ASP A 588 34.83 -36.00 49.78
CA ASP A 588 35.27 -35.88 51.17
C ASP A 588 34.84 -34.55 51.81
N ASP A 589 34.96 -34.46 53.14
CA ASP A 589 34.45 -33.36 53.95
C ASP A 589 35.15 -32.01 53.71
N ASN A 590 36.30 -32.00 53.01
CA ASN A 590 36.94 -30.74 52.63
C ASN A 590 36.22 -30.02 51.49
N TRP A 591 35.36 -30.75 50.76
CA TRP A 591 34.64 -30.27 49.58
C TRP A 591 33.15 -30.14 49.85
N LEU A 592 32.53 -29.09 49.32
CA LEU A 592 31.07 -28.97 49.38
C LEU A 592 30.42 -30.14 48.62
N LYS A 593 29.41 -30.77 49.22
CA LYS A 593 28.67 -31.90 48.63
C LYS A 593 28.15 -31.61 47.24
N VAL A 594 27.76 -30.36 46.97
CA VAL A 594 27.27 -29.92 45.66
C VAL A 594 28.37 -29.93 44.58
N SER A 595 29.64 -29.86 44.97
CA SER A 595 30.80 -29.88 44.09
C SER A 595 31.40 -31.28 43.90
N TRP A 596 30.97 -32.30 44.66
CA TRP A 596 31.45 -33.68 44.51
C TRP A 596 31.27 -34.19 43.07
N ASP A 597 32.22 -35.01 42.62
CA ASP A 597 32.32 -35.56 41.25
C ASP A 597 32.41 -34.51 40.12
N LEU A 598 32.55 -33.22 40.45
CA LEU A 598 32.78 -32.18 39.45
C LEU A 598 34.15 -32.42 38.81
N LYS A 599 34.16 -32.62 37.49
CA LYS A 599 35.39 -32.70 36.68
C LYS A 599 36.03 -31.32 36.51
N LEU A 600 36.43 -30.72 37.63
CA LEU A 600 36.91 -29.33 37.72
C LEU A 600 38.10 -29.10 36.78
N GLY A 601 38.99 -30.08 36.59
CA GLY A 601 40.07 -30.02 35.62
C GLY A 601 39.60 -29.78 34.18
N ASN A 602 38.54 -30.49 33.77
CA ASN A 602 37.94 -30.31 32.44
C ASN A 602 37.24 -28.97 32.30
N VAL A 603 36.58 -28.50 33.37
CA VAL A 603 35.92 -27.19 33.42
C VAL A 603 36.94 -26.07 33.25
N VAL A 604 38.00 -26.07 34.05
CA VAL A 604 39.09 -25.09 33.97
C VAL A 604 39.77 -25.10 32.61
N ARG A 605 39.98 -26.28 32.02
CA ARG A 605 40.48 -26.38 30.64
C ARG A 605 39.50 -25.76 29.63
N GLY A 606 38.20 -25.98 29.79
CA GLY A 606 37.16 -25.39 28.95
C GLY A 606 37.10 -23.87 29.06
N ILE A 607 37.23 -23.33 30.27
CA ILE A 607 37.36 -21.89 30.54
C ILE A 607 38.54 -21.30 29.75
N ARG A 608 39.73 -21.91 29.88
CA ARG A 608 40.96 -21.43 29.25
C ARG A 608 40.97 -21.53 27.71
N SER A 609 40.41 -22.62 27.17
CA SER A 609 40.55 -22.94 25.73
C SER A 609 39.35 -22.61 24.86
N LYS A 610 38.14 -22.60 25.44
CA LYS A 610 36.87 -22.47 24.70
C LYS A 610 36.05 -21.25 25.12
N GLY A 611 36.51 -20.48 26.12
CA GLY A 611 35.75 -19.36 26.67
C GLY A 611 34.45 -19.81 27.35
N SER A 612 34.40 -21.03 27.89
CA SER A 612 33.22 -21.50 28.64
C SER A 612 32.97 -20.63 29.87
N TYR A 613 31.71 -20.36 30.20
CA TYR A 613 31.29 -19.47 31.31
C TYR A 613 31.76 -18.01 31.16
N SER A 614 31.90 -17.50 29.94
CA SER A 614 32.42 -16.14 29.66
C SER A 614 31.68 -15.02 30.42
N THR A 615 30.36 -15.14 30.58
CA THR A 615 29.53 -14.17 31.29
C THR A 615 29.87 -14.14 32.78
N GLN A 616 29.90 -15.32 33.42
CA GLN A 616 30.24 -15.46 34.83
C GLN A 616 31.68 -15.08 35.13
N ILE A 617 32.61 -15.48 34.25
CA ILE A 617 34.02 -15.08 34.30
C ILE A 617 34.18 -13.56 34.27
N SER A 618 33.43 -12.87 33.41
CA SER A 618 33.53 -11.41 33.31
C SER A 618 33.05 -10.73 34.58
N ARG A 619 32.04 -11.29 35.26
CA ARG A 619 31.54 -10.82 36.55
C ARG A 619 32.54 -11.07 37.69
N ASP A 620 33.06 -12.29 37.78
CA ASP A 620 33.89 -12.75 38.91
C ASP A 620 35.40 -12.67 38.61
N LYS A 621 35.78 -11.86 37.61
CA LYS A 621 37.16 -11.74 37.14
C LYS A 621 38.12 -11.36 38.27
N THR A 622 37.75 -10.37 39.08
CA THR A 622 38.55 -9.91 40.22
C THR A 622 38.75 -11.03 41.24
N ARG A 623 37.70 -11.78 41.57
CA ARG A 623 37.76 -12.92 42.51
C ARG A 623 38.67 -14.03 41.98
N LEU A 624 38.67 -14.28 40.68
CA LEU A 624 39.58 -15.24 40.05
C LEU A 624 41.04 -14.73 40.05
N GLU A 625 41.27 -13.44 39.86
CA GLU A 625 42.59 -12.83 39.95
C GLU A 625 43.16 -12.91 41.38
N GLU A 626 42.34 -12.67 42.41
CA GLU A 626 42.70 -12.84 43.83
C GLU A 626 43.08 -14.28 44.18
N LEU A 627 42.42 -15.27 43.58
CA LEU A 627 42.75 -16.69 43.73
C LEU A 627 44.01 -17.12 42.94
N GLY A 628 44.64 -16.21 42.21
CA GLY A 628 45.80 -16.50 41.36
C GLY A 628 45.44 -17.42 40.17
N PHE A 629 44.24 -17.25 39.60
CA PHE A 629 43.80 -18.06 38.46
C PHE A 629 44.61 -17.75 37.20
N VAL A 630 45.35 -18.76 36.73
CA VAL A 630 46.14 -18.65 35.50
C VAL A 630 45.23 -18.78 34.28
N TRP A 631 45.10 -17.68 33.52
CA TRP A 631 44.29 -17.61 32.30
C TRP A 631 44.94 -18.30 31.09
N ASP A 632 46.21 -17.99 30.82
CA ASP A 632 47.01 -18.66 29.81
C ASP A 632 48.07 -19.52 30.50
N PHE A 633 47.82 -20.82 30.54
CA PHE A 633 48.75 -21.77 31.14
C PHE A 633 50.07 -21.85 30.38
N ASN A 634 50.06 -21.66 29.05
CA ASN A 634 51.28 -21.70 28.25
C ASN A 634 52.12 -20.44 28.45
N GLU A 635 51.48 -19.27 28.57
CA GLU A 635 52.18 -18.02 28.89
C GLU A 635 52.81 -18.09 30.29
N TYR A 636 52.06 -18.57 31.29
CA TYR A 636 52.59 -18.78 32.64
C TYR A 636 53.73 -19.80 32.67
N GLU A 637 53.56 -20.97 32.03
CA GLU A 637 54.65 -21.95 31.95
C GLU A 637 55.87 -21.35 31.27
N TRP A 638 55.66 -20.55 30.23
CA TRP A 638 56.74 -19.90 29.52
C TRP A 638 57.50 -18.87 30.38
N SER A 639 56.79 -17.94 31.02
CA SER A 639 57.40 -16.84 31.79
C SER A 639 58.00 -17.32 33.11
N GLU A 640 57.31 -18.19 33.84
CA GLU A 640 57.70 -18.57 35.20
C GLU A 640 58.57 -19.83 35.26
N ARG A 641 58.55 -20.67 34.21
CA ARG A 641 59.24 -21.96 34.23
C ARG A 641 60.22 -22.14 33.09
N VAL A 642 59.76 -22.08 31.84
CA VAL A 642 60.58 -22.42 30.67
C VAL A 642 61.70 -21.40 30.45
N MET A 643 61.40 -20.11 30.47
CA MET A 643 62.41 -19.06 30.32
C MET A 643 63.42 -19.04 31.48
N PRO A 644 63.01 -19.01 32.77
CA PRO A 644 63.96 -19.09 33.88
C PRO A 644 64.80 -20.36 33.89
N ALA A 645 64.23 -21.49 33.43
CA ALA A 645 64.97 -22.74 33.31
C ALA A 645 66.01 -22.69 32.19
N LEU A 646 65.69 -22.08 31.04
CA LEU A 646 66.65 -21.88 29.96
C LEU A 646 67.77 -20.91 30.34
N GLU A 647 67.45 -19.85 31.08
CA GLU A 647 68.43 -18.89 31.61
C GLU A 647 69.36 -19.53 32.65
N SER A 648 68.80 -20.32 33.56
CA SER A 648 69.58 -21.07 34.56
C SER A 648 70.46 -22.12 33.88
N PHE A 649 69.94 -22.83 32.87
CA PHE A 649 70.73 -23.78 32.07
C PHE A 649 71.88 -23.09 31.32
N HIS A 650 71.60 -21.95 30.66
CA HIS A 650 72.61 -21.17 29.94
C HIS A 650 73.70 -20.67 30.89
N ARG A 651 73.33 -20.20 32.09
CA ARG A 651 74.27 -19.73 33.10
C ARG A 651 75.25 -20.83 33.55
N LEU A 652 74.78 -22.07 33.63
CA LEU A 652 75.57 -23.22 34.09
C LEU A 652 76.43 -23.83 32.98
N GLU A 653 75.86 -23.98 31.77
CA GLU A 653 76.47 -24.75 30.67
C GLU A 653 77.02 -23.87 29.55
N GLY A 654 76.80 -22.55 29.60
CA GLY A 654 77.20 -21.59 28.57
C GLY A 654 76.41 -21.68 27.24
N HIS A 655 75.41 -22.58 27.15
CA HIS A 655 74.59 -22.78 25.95
C HIS A 655 73.18 -23.30 26.27
N CYS A 656 72.21 -23.15 25.35
CA CYS A 656 70.86 -23.72 25.51
C CYS A 656 70.65 -25.06 24.78
N ARG A 657 71.68 -25.90 24.63
CA ARG A 657 71.56 -27.24 24.01
C ARG A 657 71.09 -28.29 25.02
N VAL A 658 69.90 -28.08 25.57
CA VAL A 658 69.31 -28.97 26.59
C VAL A 658 69.06 -30.39 26.02
N PRO A 659 69.62 -31.47 26.60
CA PRO A 659 69.33 -32.84 26.21
C PRO A 659 67.86 -33.19 26.46
N LYS A 660 67.23 -34.01 25.59
CA LYS A 660 65.80 -34.36 25.71
C LYS A 660 65.43 -35.00 27.05
N SER A 661 66.31 -35.83 27.60
CA SER A 661 66.12 -36.49 28.90
C SER A 661 66.38 -35.59 30.10
N PHE A 662 66.86 -34.36 29.91
CA PHE A 662 67.25 -33.49 31.01
C PHE A 662 66.03 -33.03 31.82
N VAL A 663 66.13 -33.25 33.12
CA VAL A 663 65.18 -32.83 34.15
C VAL A 663 65.93 -31.95 35.12
N VAL A 664 65.35 -30.79 35.45
CA VAL A 664 65.96 -29.84 36.38
C VAL A 664 66.22 -30.52 37.73
N PRO A 665 67.48 -30.60 38.19
CA PRO A 665 67.82 -31.20 39.48
C PRO A 665 67.37 -30.32 40.65
N SER A 666 67.14 -30.95 41.80
CA SER A 666 66.75 -30.28 43.04
C SER A 666 67.99 -29.85 43.84
N ASP A 667 68.78 -28.94 43.26
CA ASP A 667 69.97 -28.39 43.90
C ASP A 667 69.98 -26.86 43.90
N GLU A 668 70.92 -26.27 44.64
CA GLU A 668 71.03 -24.83 44.89
C GLU A 668 71.25 -23.97 43.63
N ASN A 669 71.69 -24.57 42.53
CA ASN A 669 71.92 -23.85 41.27
C ASN A 669 70.60 -23.57 40.52
N TRP A 670 69.51 -24.22 40.93
CA TRP A 670 68.20 -24.09 40.31
C TRP A 670 67.18 -23.51 41.28
N PRO A 671 66.38 -22.52 40.86
CA PRO A 671 65.24 -22.06 41.65
C PRO A 671 64.31 -23.23 42.00
N ILE A 672 63.82 -23.25 43.25
CA ILE A 672 62.95 -24.32 43.79
C ILE A 672 61.72 -24.56 42.89
N ALA A 673 61.16 -23.49 42.31
CA ALA A 673 60.01 -23.57 41.40
C ALA A 673 60.27 -24.36 40.10
N LEU A 674 61.54 -24.59 39.75
CA LEU A 674 61.97 -25.29 38.53
C LEU A 674 62.33 -26.75 38.79
N TRP A 675 62.52 -27.16 40.05
CA TRP A 675 62.93 -28.52 40.41
C TRP A 675 61.97 -29.57 39.82
N GLY A 676 62.54 -30.62 39.23
CA GLY A 676 61.77 -31.70 38.58
C GLY A 676 61.15 -31.32 37.22
N LEU A 677 61.34 -30.10 36.72
CA LEU A 677 60.86 -29.71 35.39
C LEU A 677 61.62 -30.50 34.31
N LYS A 678 60.89 -31.23 33.47
CA LYS A 678 61.43 -31.97 32.30
C LYS A 678 61.74 -31.02 31.14
N ILE A 679 62.56 -29.98 31.39
CA ILE A 679 62.85 -28.91 30.44
C ILE A 679 63.46 -29.43 29.14
N GLY A 680 64.18 -30.56 29.17
CA GLY A 680 64.67 -31.25 27.97
C GLY A 680 63.56 -31.67 27.00
N ASN A 681 62.45 -32.19 27.51
CA ASN A 681 61.29 -32.56 26.69
C ASN A 681 60.61 -31.33 26.10
N VAL A 682 60.52 -30.25 26.89
CA VAL A 682 59.91 -28.98 26.46
C VAL A 682 60.73 -28.36 25.33
N VAL A 683 62.05 -28.24 25.50
CA VAL A 683 62.97 -27.71 24.47
C VAL A 683 62.99 -28.58 23.22
N SER A 684 62.96 -29.91 23.37
CA SER A 684 62.78 -30.81 22.22
C SER A 684 61.45 -30.54 21.51
N GLY A 685 60.35 -30.35 22.24
CA GLY A 685 59.03 -30.04 21.69
C GLY A 685 59.01 -28.71 20.94
N ILE A 686 59.63 -27.67 21.49
CA ILE A 686 59.84 -26.37 20.83
C ILE A 686 60.55 -26.56 19.48
N ARG A 687 61.65 -27.32 19.46
CA ARG A 687 62.46 -27.54 18.25
C ARG A 687 61.79 -28.43 17.20
N SER A 688 61.04 -29.46 17.62
CA SER A 688 60.50 -30.47 16.70
C SER A 688 59.03 -30.28 16.31
N LYS A 689 58.22 -29.67 17.18
CA LYS A 689 56.76 -29.59 17.03
C LYS A 689 56.24 -28.15 17.01
N GLY A 690 57.11 -27.15 17.14
CA GLY A 690 56.69 -25.74 17.18
C GLY A 690 55.85 -25.37 18.39
N CYS A 691 56.02 -26.07 19.52
CA CYS A 691 55.33 -25.72 20.77
C CYS A 691 55.74 -24.30 21.23
N TYR A 692 54.83 -23.57 21.87
CA TYR A 692 55.03 -22.18 22.33
C TYR A 692 55.36 -21.17 21.22
N SER A 693 54.90 -21.40 19.98
CA SER A 693 55.19 -20.54 18.81
C SER A 693 54.89 -19.05 19.04
N THR A 694 53.80 -18.73 19.74
CA THR A 694 53.42 -17.35 20.10
C THR A 694 54.42 -16.73 21.08
N GLN A 695 54.78 -17.45 22.14
CA GLN A 695 55.70 -16.98 23.17
C GLN A 695 57.14 -16.85 22.65
N ILE A 696 57.55 -17.80 21.80
CA ILE A 696 58.84 -17.77 21.09
C ILE A 696 58.93 -16.55 20.19
N SER A 697 57.86 -16.23 19.45
CA SER A 697 57.85 -15.06 18.56
C SER A 697 58.01 -13.76 19.36
N ARG A 698 57.39 -13.66 20.54
CA ARG A 698 57.51 -12.51 21.44
C ARG A 698 58.89 -12.41 22.12
N ASN A 699 59.48 -13.54 22.51
CA ASN A 699 60.75 -13.60 23.25
C ASN A 699 61.95 -13.97 22.36
N ARG A 700 61.81 -13.80 21.04
CA ARG A 700 62.79 -14.30 20.07
C ARG A 700 64.19 -13.73 20.30
N THR A 701 64.28 -12.41 20.47
CA THR A 701 65.54 -11.71 20.74
C THR A 701 66.22 -12.24 22.02
N ARG A 702 65.45 -12.38 23.10
CA ARG A 702 65.95 -12.90 24.39
C ARG A 702 66.43 -14.35 24.27
N LEU A 703 65.76 -15.17 23.47
CA LEU A 703 66.20 -16.54 23.19
C LEU A 703 67.48 -16.59 22.32
N GLU A 704 67.59 -15.69 21.34
CA GLU A 704 68.78 -15.57 20.49
C GLU A 704 70.01 -15.12 21.31
N GLU A 705 69.83 -14.17 22.25
CA GLU A 705 70.86 -13.74 23.22
C GLU A 705 71.35 -14.88 24.11
N LEU A 706 70.45 -15.78 24.53
CA LEU A 706 70.80 -17.00 25.28
C LEU A 706 71.46 -18.09 24.41
N GLY A 707 71.69 -17.82 23.12
CA GLY A 707 72.26 -18.78 22.17
C GLY A 707 71.32 -19.94 21.84
N PHE A 708 70.00 -19.74 21.95
CA PHE A 708 69.02 -20.76 21.62
C PHE A 708 68.93 -20.97 20.10
N GLN A 709 69.42 -22.12 19.63
CA GLN A 709 69.36 -22.47 18.21
C GLN A 709 67.98 -23.01 17.84
N PHE A 710 67.23 -22.22 17.08
CA PHE A 710 66.03 -22.68 16.38
C PHE A 710 66.43 -23.60 15.22
N ARG A 711 65.65 -24.64 14.95
CA ARG A 711 65.81 -25.39 13.69
C ARG A 711 65.60 -24.40 12.54
N LYS A 712 66.59 -24.24 11.65
CA LYS A 712 66.39 -23.57 10.37
C LYS A 712 65.26 -24.31 9.63
N PRO A 713 64.31 -23.59 9.01
CA PRO A 713 63.16 -24.19 8.33
C PRO A 713 63.57 -25.24 7.30
#